data_AF-A0A847GUS9-F1
#
_entry.id   AF-A0A847GUS9-F1
#
_cell.length_a   1.000
_cell.length_b   1.000
_cell.length_c   1.000
_cell.angle_alpha   90.00
_cell.angle_beta   90.00
_cell.angle_gamma   90.00
#
_symmetry.space_group_name_H-M   'P 1'
#
loop_
_entity.id
_entity.type
_entity.pdbx_description
1 polymer ?
#
loop_
_entity_poly.entity_id
_entity_poly.type
_entity_poly.pdbx_seq_one_letter_code
_entity_poly.pdbx_strand_id
1 'polypeptide(L)'
;MNPMCMRVFTAAIIVALSGAGHALAAINVYVSTTGKDGWSGNLPAADKDGRDGPFATLVRARDELRRLKAAGKLGDRATVNLRTGTYRLTAALALSSEDAGSPQAPIVWRSYANEKVILTGALPVSGFQPWKGRIVVADLKGTPLEKVAFRQLFFCGQRQVMARYPNVDPADPHFGQWAYVLAADPAAPTNQSVSDNIPHVKDHFTATSDVIKPTWEKITQAEVAIHPAYGWAWNIVPVKSVDKENDTILLGRPVSYGLMIGDRYFVQNLLAELDAPGEWYLDRDEAKLYFWPPTDVASGEVSVSVAESLVVADGADGVTLRGLTLENCGGNAVTLKNCEGSLVAGCTLRNTGLWGVSIVGGHNTGAAGNDIYATGAGGVSINSGDRKTLTRGDGYADNNYIHHIAAFQRTYNTGVNLSGVGNRASHNLIHDCYHQALLVGGNDHVVEYNVVHHTNLGSEDTGGLYMSSRDFTQRGTVIRHNVFHHVGGFGKSNSWNPVHNGQVEFHYPGFTWGIYLDAPEVGCTVFGNVLYSVPVCGLFNHEGRDNRWENNIIVDCPAFRVSCGNYPDLDKQSYAYLQTLREKGSYATYLQRYPELATYTDDPATHHTCAPGRFAGNLVYYSADGGRWLRERNKAAWAGGQLVWTFSGSQPAFAGFEFDRNCVYAPPDLPLKFSLTLRPGAARLLDWDQWREQGKDEHSLLADPKFVDPAKHDYRLQPDSPALKLGFQPIPFDKIGPYQDPLRASWPISEAPGAAALGDFTTQRFFKLPGHEPVPAVEFQPRQGLGNVAAKLKAGQGVTVAVFAGGSHAQGQWTAAVGKWLQAQYPAAKLTVLNSPIHGGFRGSGLSVFRLGHDVLSHRPDLLIVDFAADDFESSEESVQANAEGMVRQAWKADPNTDVLFVYAFRPEYEADYVRGLCPSAVSAYERVAARYGVPAVNLGRRLTQMAREGKLTIKADAESQAKSDRPVFTKDGVYVTPAGVQLYASIIQEGLSKLLAEGSRQPHALSKPLNARNMEGAVQKPITRQMLSGDWQEVVPAQVVGSDFSNHFDGLWVTRTPGAKLTFQFTGTRAWIFHVFGPQTGRVKVTVDGVDKGERQQVDPWSYYYRLGSLEIATNLPPGEHTATTELLSTVPDRSVPIEAAKEANRYKPADFEGVALHLGAICVLEEPGRS
;
A
#
# COMPACT_ATOMS: atom_id res chain seq x y z
N MET A 1 21.81 -41.31 34.13
CA MET A 1 22.56 -41.70 35.34
C MET A 1 23.30 -40.48 35.86
N ASN A 2 23.04 -40.18 37.14
CA ASN A 2 23.46 -39.09 38.02
C ASN A 2 25.00 -38.84 38.17
N PRO A 3 25.48 -37.79 38.88
CA PRO A 3 24.84 -36.48 39.20
C PRO A 3 25.78 -35.23 39.35
N MET A 4 25.14 -34.05 39.46
CA MET A 4 25.34 -32.93 40.42
C MET A 4 26.68 -32.18 40.67
N CYS A 5 26.48 -30.86 40.82
CA CYS A 5 26.94 -29.98 41.93
C CYS A 5 28.20 -29.08 41.77
N MET A 6 27.94 -27.77 41.73
CA MET A 6 28.14 -26.84 42.87
C MET A 6 29.58 -26.62 43.40
N ARG A 7 30.09 -25.38 43.22
CA ARG A 7 31.06 -24.67 44.10
C ARG A 7 30.72 -23.18 43.99
N VAL A 8 30.12 -22.47 44.96
CA VAL A 8 30.50 -22.13 46.35
C VAL A 8 31.78 -21.28 46.47
N PHE A 9 31.56 -19.96 46.50
CA PHE A 9 31.95 -18.97 47.52
C PHE A 9 33.17 -19.18 48.46
N THR A 10 33.97 -18.10 48.52
CA THR A 10 34.73 -17.49 49.65
C THR A 10 36.19 -17.89 49.92
N ALA A 11 37.09 -16.90 49.82
CA ALA A 11 38.10 -16.63 50.86
C ALA A 11 38.43 -15.11 50.86
N ALA A 12 38.23 -14.49 52.01
CA ALA A 12 38.39 -13.07 52.28
C ALA A 12 39.85 -12.69 52.56
N ILE A 13 40.25 -11.47 52.20
CA ILE A 13 41.24 -10.70 52.96
C ILE A 13 40.49 -9.50 53.53
N ILE A 14 40.26 -9.57 54.85
CA ILE A 14 39.84 -8.47 55.70
C ILE A 14 41.07 -7.59 55.90
N VAL A 15 41.04 -6.37 55.39
CA VAL A 15 41.76 -5.25 56.01
C VAL A 15 40.67 -4.33 56.56
N ALA A 16 40.49 -4.40 57.87
CA ALA A 16 39.66 -3.49 58.62
C ALA A 16 40.30 -2.09 58.60
N LEU A 17 39.70 -1.18 57.85
CA LEU A 17 39.80 0.25 58.08
C LEU A 17 38.42 0.70 58.55
N SER A 18 38.33 0.85 59.87
CA SER A 18 37.21 1.42 60.60
C SER A 18 37.00 2.89 60.17
N GLY A 19 36.22 3.09 59.12
CA GLY A 19 35.51 4.34 58.89
C GLY A 19 34.03 4.06 59.07
N ALA A 20 33.44 4.48 60.19
CA ALA A 20 32.00 4.49 60.36
C ALA A 20 31.38 5.52 59.40
N GLY A 21 31.21 5.11 58.13
CA GLY A 21 30.40 5.82 57.15
C GLY A 21 28.97 5.79 57.64
N HIS A 22 28.51 6.88 58.23
CA HIS A 22 27.09 7.07 58.54
C HIS A 22 26.33 7.01 57.21
N ALA A 23 25.47 6.01 57.02
CA ALA A 23 24.49 6.03 55.94
C ALA A 23 23.68 7.33 56.09
N LEU A 24 23.79 8.23 55.12
CA LEU A 24 23.06 9.49 55.16
C LEU A 24 21.56 9.18 55.05
N ALA A 25 20.74 9.85 55.88
CA ALA A 25 19.30 9.65 55.90
C ALA A 25 18.68 9.92 54.52
N ALA A 26 17.70 9.10 54.12
CA ALA A 26 16.99 9.28 52.86
C ALA A 26 16.24 10.63 52.83
N ILE A 27 16.49 11.43 51.80
CA ILE A 27 15.84 12.73 51.60
C ILE A 27 14.44 12.51 51.04
N ASN A 28 13.44 13.07 51.70
CA ASN A 28 12.05 13.08 51.25
C ASN A 28 11.57 14.52 51.15
N VAL A 29 11.24 14.91 49.93
CA VAL A 29 10.60 16.20 49.63
C VAL A 29 9.15 15.94 49.27
N TYR A 30 8.24 16.81 49.71
CA TYR A 30 6.80 16.70 49.46
C TYR A 30 6.31 17.89 48.66
N VAL A 31 5.42 17.63 47.69
CA VAL A 31 4.76 18.66 46.87
C VAL A 31 3.25 18.46 46.99
N SER A 32 2.50 19.54 47.18
CA SER A 32 1.03 19.54 47.27
C SER A 32 0.45 20.74 46.53
N THR A 33 -0.72 20.55 45.89
CA THR A 33 -1.50 21.65 45.28
C THR A 33 -1.95 22.72 46.29
N THR A 34 -1.92 22.39 47.59
CA THR A 34 -2.20 23.32 48.70
C THR A 34 -0.94 23.74 49.47
N GLY A 35 0.25 23.41 48.95
CA GLY A 35 1.54 23.73 49.55
C GLY A 35 1.96 25.18 49.40
N LYS A 36 3.17 25.52 49.88
CA LYS A 36 3.79 26.83 49.69
C LYS A 36 5.28 26.68 49.38
N ASP A 37 5.77 27.37 48.35
CA ASP A 37 7.18 27.26 47.94
C ASP A 37 8.18 27.89 48.91
N GLY A 38 7.68 28.67 49.89
CA GLY A 38 8.47 29.21 51.01
C GLY A 38 8.63 28.24 52.20
N TRP A 39 7.96 27.09 52.20
CA TRP A 39 8.13 26.06 53.23
C TRP A 39 9.39 25.22 53.00
N SER A 40 9.72 24.31 53.92
CA SER A 40 10.89 23.43 53.83
C SER A 40 10.67 22.26 52.85
N GLY A 41 9.43 21.87 52.61
CA GLY A 41 9.08 20.71 51.80
C GLY A 41 9.32 19.37 52.50
N ASN A 42 9.73 19.34 53.77
CA ASN A 42 10.08 18.10 54.49
C ASN A 42 8.88 17.40 55.15
N LEU A 43 7.70 18.03 55.14
CA LEU A 43 6.49 17.52 55.76
C LEU A 43 5.43 17.17 54.70
N PRO A 44 4.71 16.03 54.83
CA PRO A 44 3.68 15.62 53.88
C PRO A 44 2.41 16.49 53.93
N ALA A 45 2.21 17.25 55.00
CA ALA A 45 1.11 18.17 55.20
C ALA A 45 1.62 19.38 55.99
N ALA A 46 0.81 20.45 56.04
CA ALA A 46 1.12 21.61 56.87
C ALA A 46 1.25 21.18 58.34
N ASP A 47 2.21 21.77 59.06
CA ASP A 47 2.30 21.61 60.50
C ASP A 47 1.10 22.28 61.20
N LYS A 48 0.93 22.01 62.50
CA LYS A 48 -0.22 22.49 63.27
C LYS A 48 -0.36 24.01 63.26
N ASP A 49 0.76 24.72 63.13
CA ASP A 49 0.82 26.18 63.17
C ASP A 49 0.78 26.82 61.75
N GLY A 50 0.76 26.01 60.68
CA GLY A 50 0.77 26.47 59.28
C GLY A 50 2.05 27.19 58.85
N ARG A 51 3.17 26.95 59.56
CA ARG A 51 4.47 27.59 59.34
C ARG A 51 5.38 26.79 58.42
N ASP A 52 5.18 25.48 58.33
CA ASP A 52 5.93 24.60 57.44
C ASP A 52 5.01 23.52 56.81
N GLY A 53 5.46 22.87 55.75
CA GLY A 53 4.67 21.92 54.98
C GLY A 53 5.29 21.54 53.62
N PRO A 54 4.50 20.96 52.70
CA PRO A 54 4.95 20.61 51.36
C PRO A 54 5.14 21.84 50.45
N PHE A 55 6.05 21.76 49.48
CA PHE A 55 6.16 22.75 48.41
C PHE A 55 4.87 22.83 47.58
N ALA A 56 4.63 23.97 46.92
CA ALA A 56 3.51 24.13 46.00
C ALA A 56 3.85 23.60 44.60
N THR A 57 5.10 23.76 44.15
CA THR A 57 5.50 23.49 42.76
C THR A 57 6.58 22.40 42.64
N LEU A 58 6.54 21.69 41.50
CA LEU A 58 7.56 20.70 41.13
C LEU A 58 8.94 21.34 40.93
N VAL A 59 8.96 22.55 40.36
CA VAL A 59 10.18 23.32 40.10
C VAL A 59 10.88 23.63 41.42
N ARG A 60 10.14 24.07 42.44
CA ARG A 60 10.73 24.33 43.76
C ARG A 60 11.33 23.07 44.38
N ALA A 61 10.69 21.92 44.25
CA ALA A 61 11.22 20.64 44.72
C ALA A 61 12.52 20.26 44.00
N ARG A 62 12.56 20.39 42.67
CA ARG A 62 13.79 20.18 41.87
C ARG A 62 14.91 21.09 42.37
N ASP A 63 14.64 22.38 42.50
CA ASP A 63 15.65 23.37 42.90
C ASP A 63 16.15 23.10 44.33
N GLU A 64 15.30 22.57 45.23
CA GLU A 64 15.74 22.12 46.55
C GLU A 64 16.69 20.93 46.46
N LEU A 65 16.40 19.93 45.63
CA LEU A 65 17.30 18.80 45.44
C LEU A 65 18.65 19.25 44.85
N ARG A 66 18.65 20.18 43.88
CA ARG A 66 19.88 20.78 43.35
C ARG A 66 20.67 21.48 44.44
N ARG A 67 20.01 22.28 45.29
CA ARG A 67 20.64 22.96 46.42
C ARG A 67 21.25 21.98 47.42
N LEU A 68 20.52 20.92 47.77
CA LEU A 68 21.01 19.86 48.68
C LEU A 68 22.18 19.10 48.06
N LYS A 69 22.14 18.79 46.76
CA LYS A 69 23.22 18.14 46.02
C LYS A 69 24.48 19.00 45.99
N ALA A 70 24.35 20.27 45.63
CA ALA A 70 25.46 21.22 45.63
C ALA A 70 26.08 21.40 47.02
N ALA A 71 25.30 21.24 48.08
CA ALA A 71 25.77 21.28 49.46
C ALA A 71 26.33 19.93 50.00
N GLY A 72 26.34 18.87 49.19
CA GLY A 72 26.78 17.53 49.64
C GLY A 72 25.80 16.85 50.62
N LYS A 73 24.52 17.23 50.60
CA LYS A 73 23.49 16.83 51.58
C LYS A 73 22.33 16.01 50.98
N LEU A 74 22.40 15.62 49.71
CA LEU A 74 21.32 14.87 49.04
C LEU A 74 21.12 13.44 49.60
N GLY A 75 22.12 12.92 50.33
CA GLY A 75 22.12 11.56 50.87
C GLY A 75 22.23 10.49 49.79
N ASP A 76 22.08 9.23 50.19
CA ASP A 76 22.22 8.07 49.28
C ASP A 76 20.92 7.75 48.51
N ARG A 77 19.79 8.39 48.87
CA ARG A 77 18.48 8.21 48.24
C ARG A 77 17.66 9.50 48.38
N ALA A 78 17.09 9.99 47.28
CA ALA A 78 16.21 11.15 47.28
C ALA A 78 14.86 10.81 46.63
N THR A 79 13.75 11.22 47.25
CA THR A 79 12.40 11.01 46.74
C THR A 79 11.59 12.30 46.81
N VAL A 80 10.96 12.66 45.69
CA VAL A 80 9.92 13.69 45.62
C VAL A 80 8.56 12.98 45.66
N ASN A 81 7.82 13.20 46.73
CA ASN A 81 6.51 12.64 46.99
C ASN A 81 5.43 13.67 46.64
N LEU A 82 4.71 13.44 45.54
CA LEU A 82 3.61 14.27 45.09
C LEU A 82 2.33 13.83 45.80
N ARG A 83 1.69 14.78 46.48
CA ARG A 83 0.41 14.60 47.14
C ARG A 83 -0.73 14.72 46.14
N THR A 84 -1.90 14.21 46.48
CA THR A 84 -3.07 14.17 45.61
C THR A 84 -3.41 15.54 45.03
N GLY A 85 -3.81 15.57 43.76
CA GLY A 85 -4.20 16.79 43.08
C GLY A 85 -3.86 16.79 41.60
N THR A 86 -4.29 17.85 40.93
CA THR A 86 -3.97 18.11 39.53
C THR A 86 -3.00 19.28 39.42
N TYR A 87 -1.78 18.99 39.00
CA TYR A 87 -0.70 19.95 38.78
C TYR A 87 -0.72 20.38 37.32
N ARG A 88 -1.06 21.65 37.08
CA ARG A 88 -1.16 22.22 35.73
C ARG A 88 0.18 22.81 35.32
N LEU A 89 0.71 22.30 34.21
CA LEU A 89 1.98 22.72 33.63
C LEU A 89 1.70 23.51 32.35
N THR A 90 2.26 24.71 32.28
CA THR A 90 2.34 25.51 31.04
C THR A 90 3.67 25.31 30.31
N ALA A 91 4.64 24.68 30.97
CA ALA A 91 5.92 24.25 30.42
C ALA A 91 6.37 22.96 31.12
N ALA A 92 7.23 22.17 30.45
CA ALA A 92 7.73 20.92 30.99
C ALA A 92 8.54 21.11 32.28
N LEU A 93 8.47 20.14 33.18
CA LEU A 93 9.49 19.97 34.22
C LEU A 93 10.79 19.55 33.54
N ALA A 94 11.71 20.51 33.38
CA ALA A 94 13.03 20.27 32.82
C ALA A 94 13.99 19.73 33.90
N LEU A 95 14.53 18.55 33.65
CA LEU A 95 15.56 17.89 34.46
C LEU A 95 16.85 17.80 33.63
N SER A 96 17.96 18.30 34.18
CA SER A 96 19.29 18.28 33.55
C SER A 96 20.23 17.36 34.31
N SER A 97 21.50 17.29 33.90
CA SER A 97 22.55 16.58 34.64
C SER A 97 22.73 17.04 36.10
N GLU A 98 22.29 18.25 36.45
CA GLU A 98 22.23 18.70 37.85
C GLU A 98 21.25 17.86 38.68
N ASP A 99 20.21 17.33 38.05
CA ASP A 99 19.16 16.52 38.67
C ASP A 99 19.47 15.01 38.61
N ALA A 100 20.66 14.64 38.12
CA ALA A 100 21.07 13.24 38.05
C ALA A 100 21.20 12.62 39.45
N GLY A 101 20.66 11.42 39.62
CA GLY A 101 21.05 10.49 40.68
C GLY A 101 22.21 9.62 40.21
N SER A 102 22.21 8.36 40.64
CA SER A 102 22.94 7.29 39.97
C SER A 102 22.00 6.10 39.73
N PRO A 103 22.35 5.15 38.84
CA PRO A 103 21.55 3.93 38.68
C PRO A 103 21.36 3.14 40.00
N GLN A 104 22.30 3.23 40.94
CA GLN A 104 22.22 2.58 42.26
C GLN A 104 21.49 3.44 43.31
N ALA A 105 21.41 4.75 43.08
CA ALA A 105 20.78 5.75 43.95
C ALA A 105 19.92 6.72 43.13
N PRO A 106 18.81 6.25 42.54
CA PRO A 106 18.00 7.09 41.67
C PRO A 106 17.26 8.17 42.44
N ILE A 107 17.01 9.31 41.78
CA ILE A 107 16.07 10.32 42.27
C ILE A 107 14.67 9.94 41.79
N VAL A 108 13.78 9.65 42.74
CA VAL A 108 12.44 9.13 42.45
C VAL A 108 11.38 10.21 42.62
N TRP A 109 10.68 10.53 41.55
CA TRP A 109 9.49 11.37 41.55
C TRP A 109 8.26 10.49 41.50
N ARG A 110 7.44 10.49 42.56
CA ARG A 110 6.32 9.56 42.67
C ARG A 110 5.09 10.16 43.31
N SER A 111 3.94 9.54 43.06
CA SER A 111 2.78 9.70 43.93
C SER A 111 3.09 9.24 45.36
N TYR A 112 2.56 9.96 46.34
CA TYR A 112 2.71 9.59 47.74
C TYR A 112 1.74 8.46 48.09
N ALA A 113 2.27 7.32 48.55
CA ALA A 113 1.50 6.11 48.80
C ALA A 113 0.65 5.72 47.57
N ASN A 114 -0.68 5.66 47.69
CA ASN A 114 -1.61 5.33 46.61
C ASN A 114 -2.44 6.55 46.17
N GLU A 115 -1.96 7.77 46.46
CA GLU A 115 -2.68 8.99 46.10
C GLU A 115 -2.70 9.20 44.58
N LYS A 116 -3.85 9.65 44.06
CA LYS A 116 -3.98 9.99 42.65
C LYS A 116 -3.35 11.36 42.38
N VAL A 117 -2.31 11.36 41.56
CA VAL A 117 -1.58 12.55 41.13
C VAL A 117 -1.69 12.69 39.61
N ILE A 118 -2.16 13.85 39.17
CA ILE A 118 -2.30 14.17 37.74
C ILE A 118 -1.35 15.32 37.41
N LEU A 119 -0.41 15.09 36.51
CA LEU A 119 0.33 16.14 35.81
C LEU A 119 -0.38 16.40 34.49
N THR A 120 -0.91 17.61 34.32
CA THR A 120 -1.65 17.95 33.10
C THR A 120 -1.04 19.14 32.39
N GLY A 121 -0.94 19.05 31.06
CA GLY A 121 -0.41 20.10 30.19
C GLY A 121 -1.49 21.05 29.68
N ALA A 122 -2.70 20.98 30.25
CA ALA A 122 -3.87 21.69 29.77
C ALA A 122 -4.37 22.76 30.75
N LEU A 123 -4.94 23.82 30.18
CA LEU A 123 -5.65 24.85 30.93
C LEU A 123 -7.17 24.72 30.71
N PRO A 124 -7.98 24.97 31.75
CA PRO A 124 -9.43 24.94 31.63
C PRO A 124 -9.92 26.13 30.79
N VAL A 125 -11.00 25.90 30.05
CA VAL A 125 -11.76 26.94 29.35
C VAL A 125 -13.11 27.08 30.06
N SER A 126 -13.52 28.31 30.32
CA SER A 126 -14.79 28.63 30.98
C SER A 126 -15.49 29.78 30.25
N GLY A 127 -16.65 30.21 30.77
CA GLY A 127 -17.40 31.34 30.21
C GLY A 127 -18.20 30.99 28.95
N PHE A 128 -18.42 29.71 28.66
CA PHE A 128 -19.24 29.26 27.54
C PHE A 128 -20.65 29.85 27.57
N GLN A 129 -21.07 30.43 26.44
CA GLN A 129 -22.42 30.93 26.20
C GLN A 129 -23.08 30.16 25.06
N PRO A 130 -24.41 30.01 25.04
CA PRO A 130 -25.12 29.48 23.87
C PRO A 130 -24.81 30.29 22.62
N TRP A 131 -24.56 29.63 21.49
CA TRP A 131 -24.31 30.29 20.20
C TRP A 131 -25.36 29.92 19.14
N LYS A 132 -25.41 28.65 18.72
CA LYS A 132 -26.38 28.16 17.70
C LYS A 132 -26.75 26.70 17.98
N GLY A 133 -28.05 26.44 18.14
CA GLY A 133 -28.52 25.10 18.48
C GLY A 133 -27.90 24.61 19.80
N ARG A 134 -27.16 23.50 19.75
CA ARG A 134 -26.45 22.92 20.91
C ARG A 134 -24.99 23.38 21.02
N ILE A 135 -24.51 24.21 20.09
CA ILE A 135 -23.14 24.71 20.10
C ILE A 135 -23.03 25.86 21.10
N VAL A 136 -22.00 25.80 21.93
CA VAL A 136 -21.59 26.86 22.84
C VAL A 136 -20.31 27.54 22.35
N VAL A 137 -20.08 28.77 22.76
CA VAL A 137 -18.88 29.56 22.43
C VAL A 137 -18.26 30.18 23.67
N ALA A 138 -16.93 30.17 23.76
CA ALA A 138 -16.16 30.90 24.75
C ALA A 138 -15.29 31.96 24.06
N ASP A 139 -15.30 33.19 24.58
CA ASP A 139 -14.38 34.26 24.19
C ASP A 139 -13.06 34.10 24.97
N LEU A 140 -11.95 33.94 24.26
CA LEU A 140 -10.63 33.72 24.84
C LEU A 140 -9.84 35.03 25.00
N LYS A 141 -10.37 36.18 24.56
CA LYS A 141 -9.70 37.48 24.69
C LYS A 141 -9.44 37.83 26.16
N GLY A 142 -8.24 38.32 26.44
CA GLY A 142 -7.78 38.63 27.80
C GLY A 142 -7.49 37.41 28.67
N THR A 143 -7.69 36.18 28.16
CA THR A 143 -7.31 34.95 28.86
C THR A 143 -5.88 34.54 28.47
N PRO A 144 -5.22 33.65 29.24
CA PRO A 144 -3.94 33.04 28.83
C PRO A 144 -3.99 32.28 27.49
N LEU A 145 -5.19 32.03 26.94
CA LEU A 145 -5.42 31.28 25.71
C LEU A 145 -5.63 32.18 24.47
N GLU A 146 -5.70 33.51 24.61
CA GLU A 146 -6.02 34.44 23.50
C GLU A 146 -5.17 34.20 22.25
N LYS A 147 -3.89 33.87 22.41
CA LYS A 147 -2.91 33.70 21.33
C LYS A 147 -2.36 32.28 21.22
N VAL A 148 -3.00 31.32 21.89
CA VAL A 148 -2.54 29.93 21.90
C VAL A 148 -3.25 29.16 20.79
N ALA A 149 -2.48 28.69 19.81
CA ALA A 149 -2.98 27.73 18.84
C ALA A 149 -2.87 26.31 19.44
N PHE A 150 -3.99 25.62 19.55
CA PHE A 150 -4.03 24.23 20.02
C PHE A 150 -4.77 23.34 19.02
N ARG A 151 -4.46 22.04 19.06
CA ARG A 151 -5.04 21.00 18.18
C ARG A 151 -5.87 19.98 18.95
N GLN A 152 -6.04 20.20 20.25
CA GLN A 152 -6.67 19.26 21.17
C GLN A 152 -7.60 20.04 22.11
N LEU A 153 -8.83 19.54 22.20
CA LEU A 153 -9.80 19.91 23.22
C LEU A 153 -10.13 18.65 24.01
N PHE A 154 -10.25 18.78 25.32
CA PHE A 154 -10.68 17.71 26.21
C PHE A 154 -11.95 18.14 26.92
N PHE A 155 -12.90 17.21 27.04
CA PHE A 155 -14.11 17.39 27.83
C PHE A 155 -14.31 16.17 28.71
N CYS A 156 -14.46 16.38 30.02
CA CYS A 156 -14.54 15.29 31.00
C CYS A 156 -13.36 14.29 30.89
N GLY A 157 -12.17 14.79 30.55
CA GLY A 157 -10.96 13.96 30.37
C GLY A 157 -10.90 13.16 29.06
N GLN A 158 -11.87 13.33 28.15
CA GLN A 158 -11.91 12.69 26.84
C GLN A 158 -11.55 13.68 25.73
N ARG A 159 -10.68 13.27 24.81
CA ARG A 159 -10.32 14.04 23.62
C ARG A 159 -11.54 14.23 22.72
N GLN A 160 -11.80 15.48 22.34
CA GLN A 160 -12.89 15.87 21.46
C GLN A 160 -12.42 16.00 20.01
N VAL A 161 -13.34 15.81 19.07
CA VAL A 161 -13.06 15.75 17.63
C VAL A 161 -12.97 17.18 17.09
N MET A 162 -11.92 17.49 16.33
CA MET A 162 -11.91 18.74 15.58
C MET A 162 -12.97 18.66 14.47
N ALA A 163 -13.82 19.67 14.36
CA ALA A 163 -14.93 19.72 13.39
C ALA A 163 -14.48 19.28 12.00
N ARG A 164 -15.13 18.26 11.43
CA ARG A 164 -14.67 17.61 10.19
C ARG A 164 -15.80 17.05 9.32
N TYR A 165 -15.55 17.00 8.01
CA TYR A 165 -16.38 16.29 7.05
C TYR A 165 -15.66 15.10 6.41
N PRO A 166 -16.28 13.91 6.37
CA PRO A 166 -17.50 13.54 7.07
C PRO A 166 -17.27 13.42 8.59
N ASN A 167 -18.35 13.46 9.36
CA ASN A 167 -18.32 13.26 10.82
C ASN A 167 -17.75 11.89 11.21
N VAL A 168 -17.20 11.78 12.42
CA VAL A 168 -16.91 10.47 13.03
C VAL A 168 -18.22 9.72 13.25
N ASP A 169 -18.26 8.46 12.83
CA ASP A 169 -19.32 7.54 13.21
C ASP A 169 -18.92 6.84 14.52
N PRO A 170 -19.57 7.13 15.66
CA PRO A 170 -19.23 6.49 16.92
C PRO A 170 -19.52 4.98 16.94
N ALA A 171 -20.40 4.49 16.05
CA ALA A 171 -20.71 3.07 15.93
C ALA A 171 -19.69 2.30 15.07
N ASP A 172 -18.88 3.00 14.27
CA ASP A 172 -17.82 2.44 13.43
C ASP A 172 -16.54 3.31 13.51
N PRO A 173 -15.88 3.36 14.68
CA PRO A 173 -14.76 4.28 14.91
C PRO A 173 -13.50 3.93 14.12
N HIS A 174 -13.38 2.70 13.61
CA HIS A 174 -12.22 2.24 12.85
C HIS A 174 -12.41 2.37 11.35
N PHE A 175 -13.59 1.99 10.84
CA PHE A 175 -13.86 1.90 9.40
C PHE A 175 -14.87 2.94 8.89
N GLY A 176 -15.32 3.85 9.77
CA GLY A 176 -16.42 4.80 9.59
C GLY A 176 -16.34 5.73 8.38
N GLN A 177 -17.01 6.88 8.43
CA GLN A 177 -17.23 7.66 7.19
C GLN A 177 -15.99 8.41 6.70
N TRP A 178 -15.79 8.36 5.38
CA TRP A 178 -14.72 8.99 4.63
C TRP A 178 -15.29 9.73 3.42
N ALA A 179 -14.66 10.84 3.05
CA ALA A 179 -14.74 11.37 1.70
C ALA A 179 -13.73 10.66 0.80
N TYR A 180 -13.94 10.73 -0.51
CA TYR A 180 -13.13 10.00 -1.49
C TYR A 180 -12.72 10.92 -2.63
N VAL A 181 -11.47 10.80 -3.05
CA VAL A 181 -10.99 11.47 -4.27
C VAL A 181 -11.80 10.94 -5.45
N LEU A 182 -12.53 11.83 -6.13
CA LEU A 182 -13.36 11.49 -7.28
C LEU A 182 -12.51 11.40 -8.56
N ALA A 183 -11.61 12.36 -8.74
CA ALA A 183 -10.65 12.39 -9.83
C ALA A 183 -9.35 13.05 -9.38
N ALA A 184 -8.26 12.63 -10.01
CA ALA A 184 -6.95 13.23 -9.86
C ALA A 184 -6.28 13.26 -11.24
N ASP A 185 -5.40 14.22 -11.48
CA ASP A 185 -4.64 14.32 -12.73
C ASP A 185 -3.91 13.00 -13.01
N PRO A 186 -4.25 12.26 -14.08
CA PRO A 186 -3.78 10.88 -14.22
C PRO A 186 -2.26 10.78 -14.38
N ALA A 187 -1.69 9.63 -14.03
CA ALA A 187 -0.30 9.29 -14.33
C ALA A 187 -0.06 9.17 -15.83
N ALA A 188 1.20 9.20 -16.28
CA ALA A 188 1.50 8.42 -17.49
C ALA A 188 1.44 6.94 -17.10
N PRO A 189 0.77 6.08 -17.88
CA PRO A 189 1.10 4.67 -17.83
C PRO A 189 2.57 4.51 -18.24
N THR A 190 3.35 3.81 -17.42
CA THR A 190 4.70 3.37 -17.77
C THR A 190 4.72 1.84 -17.82
N ASN A 191 5.59 1.30 -18.68
CA ASN A 191 5.82 -0.15 -18.76
C ASN A 191 6.87 -0.67 -17.76
N GLN A 192 7.28 0.12 -16.76
CA GLN A 192 8.43 -0.22 -15.90
C GLN A 192 8.03 -0.89 -14.57
N SER A 193 6.97 -0.41 -13.91
CA SER A 193 6.41 -1.03 -12.70
C SER A 193 4.96 -0.57 -12.46
N VAL A 194 4.17 -1.38 -11.76
CA VAL A 194 2.81 -1.00 -11.33
C VAL A 194 2.86 0.23 -10.39
N SER A 195 3.98 0.42 -9.64
CA SER A 195 4.28 1.61 -8.81
C SER A 195 4.34 2.91 -9.58
N ASP A 196 4.67 2.84 -10.86
CA ASP A 196 4.99 3.99 -11.69
C ASP A 196 3.75 4.50 -12.44
N ASN A 197 2.65 3.75 -12.38
CA ASN A 197 1.35 4.10 -12.95
C ASN A 197 0.51 4.99 -12.02
N ILE A 198 1.10 5.47 -10.92
CA ILE A 198 0.41 6.38 -9.99
C ILE A 198 0.54 7.82 -10.49
N PRO A 199 -0.58 8.57 -10.51
CA PRO A 199 -0.58 10.00 -10.74
C PRO A 199 0.58 10.73 -10.08
N HIS A 200 1.33 11.57 -10.79
CA HIS A 200 2.37 12.37 -10.13
C HIS A 200 1.79 13.58 -9.37
N VAL A 201 0.48 13.82 -9.51
CA VAL A 201 -0.22 14.88 -8.80
C VAL A 201 -0.24 14.61 -7.30
N LYS A 202 0.22 15.58 -6.53
CA LYS A 202 0.37 15.46 -5.09
C LYS A 202 -0.26 16.63 -4.35
N ASP A 203 -0.77 17.62 -5.05
CA ASP A 203 -1.14 18.90 -4.47
C ASP A 203 -2.59 19.30 -4.77
N HIS A 204 -3.33 18.55 -5.59
CA HIS A 204 -4.74 18.84 -5.83
C HIS A 204 -5.52 17.60 -6.29
N PHE A 205 -6.85 17.67 -6.12
CA PHE A 205 -7.77 16.63 -6.58
C PHE A 205 -9.20 17.18 -6.67
N THR A 206 -10.04 16.49 -7.44
CA THR A 206 -11.49 16.72 -7.49
C THR A 206 -12.16 15.91 -6.40
N ALA A 207 -12.92 16.59 -5.54
CA ALA A 207 -13.76 16.02 -4.51
C ALA A 207 -15.13 15.63 -5.08
N THR A 208 -15.91 14.88 -4.32
CA THR A 208 -17.34 14.72 -4.61
C THR A 208 -18.10 16.00 -4.28
N SER A 209 -19.18 16.28 -5.01
CA SER A 209 -19.95 17.54 -4.93
C SER A 209 -20.57 17.83 -3.55
N ASP A 210 -20.66 16.83 -2.68
CA ASP A 210 -21.16 16.97 -1.30
C ASP A 210 -20.10 17.50 -0.31
N VAL A 211 -18.82 17.47 -0.69
CA VAL A 211 -17.71 17.86 0.19
C VAL A 211 -17.59 19.37 0.28
N ILE A 212 -17.46 20.07 -0.85
CA ILE A 212 -17.17 21.51 -0.86
C ILE A 212 -18.46 22.30 -0.63
N LYS A 213 -18.70 22.73 0.62
CA LYS A 213 -19.94 23.45 0.95
C LYS A 213 -19.86 24.94 0.57
N PRO A 214 -20.96 25.55 0.09
CA PRO A 214 -21.02 26.99 -0.18
C PRO A 214 -20.70 27.86 1.05
N THR A 215 -21.01 27.36 2.26
CA THR A 215 -20.82 28.00 3.57
C THR A 215 -19.39 27.94 4.10
N TRP A 216 -18.45 27.32 3.38
CA TRP A 216 -17.04 27.32 3.78
C TRP A 216 -16.44 28.72 3.69
N GLU A 217 -15.92 29.18 4.82
CA GLU A 217 -15.18 30.42 5.01
C GLU A 217 -13.82 30.11 5.65
N LYS A 218 -12.87 31.05 5.59
CA LYS A 218 -11.51 30.91 6.17
C LYS A 218 -10.80 29.61 5.77
N ILE A 219 -10.96 29.21 4.50
CA ILE A 219 -10.49 27.90 3.98
C ILE A 219 -9.01 27.61 4.21
N THR A 220 -8.17 28.64 4.30
CA THR A 220 -6.74 28.52 4.58
C THR A 220 -6.41 28.01 5.98
N GLN A 221 -7.40 27.97 6.89
CA GLN A 221 -7.29 27.33 8.20
C GLN A 221 -7.63 25.82 8.15
N ALA A 222 -8.31 25.35 7.10
CA ALA A 222 -8.71 23.96 6.97
C ALA A 222 -7.53 23.05 6.64
N GLU A 223 -7.70 21.76 6.94
CA GLU A 223 -6.73 20.72 6.62
C GLU A 223 -7.41 19.53 5.96
N VAL A 224 -6.72 18.89 5.01
CA VAL A 224 -7.07 17.58 4.47
C VAL A 224 -6.22 16.53 5.15
N ALA A 225 -6.86 15.53 5.71
CA ALA A 225 -6.22 14.35 6.29
C ALA A 225 -6.51 13.14 5.40
N ILE A 226 -5.48 12.57 4.76
CA ILE A 226 -5.64 11.67 3.61
C ILE A 226 -4.66 10.48 3.65
N HIS A 227 -5.15 9.33 3.15
CA HIS A 227 -4.33 8.19 2.74
C HIS A 227 -4.04 8.27 1.23
N PRO A 228 -2.90 8.84 0.80
CA PRO A 228 -2.61 8.97 -0.62
C PRO A 228 -2.17 7.64 -1.22
N ALA A 229 -2.68 7.36 -2.42
CA ALA A 229 -2.45 6.20 -3.26
C ALA A 229 -2.74 4.84 -2.61
N TYR A 230 -1.88 4.47 -1.69
CA TYR A 230 -1.54 3.10 -1.40
C TYR A 230 -2.14 2.56 -0.10
N GLY A 231 -2.71 3.44 0.72
CA GLY A 231 -3.32 3.07 2.00
C GLY A 231 -2.36 2.97 3.18
N TRP A 232 -1.04 2.86 2.97
CA TRP A 232 -0.03 2.79 4.06
C TRP A 232 0.54 4.14 4.50
N ALA A 233 0.36 5.19 3.70
CA ALA A 233 0.83 6.53 4.05
C ALA A 233 -0.28 7.38 4.66
N TRP A 234 0.08 8.32 5.53
CA TRP A 234 -0.85 9.27 6.13
C TRP A 234 -0.29 10.68 6.06
N ASN A 235 -1.08 11.62 5.57
CA ASN A 235 -0.72 13.03 5.55
C ASN A 235 -1.85 13.89 6.11
N ILE A 236 -1.47 14.91 6.89
CA ILE A 236 -2.33 16.04 7.24
C ILE A 236 -1.72 17.26 6.57
N VAL A 237 -2.49 17.92 5.71
CA VAL A 237 -1.99 18.97 4.81
C VAL A 237 -2.95 20.17 4.85
N PRO A 238 -2.46 21.41 5.02
CA PRO A 238 -3.31 22.60 4.93
C PRO A 238 -4.01 22.71 3.57
N VAL A 239 -5.20 23.28 3.53
CA VAL A 239 -5.86 23.66 2.28
C VAL A 239 -5.37 25.05 1.86
N LYS A 240 -4.97 25.20 0.60
CA LYS A 240 -4.57 26.48 0.01
C LYS A 240 -5.78 27.25 -0.52
N SER A 241 -6.63 26.57 -1.29
CA SER A 241 -7.86 27.13 -1.86
C SER A 241 -8.80 26.01 -2.30
N VAL A 242 -10.07 26.37 -2.55
CA VAL A 242 -11.07 25.49 -3.16
C VAL A 242 -11.68 26.18 -4.37
N ASP A 243 -11.91 25.42 -5.43
CA ASP A 243 -12.71 25.82 -6.58
C ASP A 243 -14.09 25.15 -6.46
N LYS A 244 -15.11 25.96 -6.18
CA LYS A 244 -16.49 25.50 -5.98
C LYS A 244 -17.20 25.17 -7.29
N GLU A 245 -16.72 25.67 -8.43
CA GLU A 245 -17.33 25.38 -9.74
C GLU A 245 -16.88 24.03 -10.28
N ASN A 246 -15.63 23.65 -9.96
CA ASN A 246 -15.00 22.42 -10.45
C ASN A 246 -14.75 21.38 -9.34
N ASP A 247 -15.37 21.55 -8.16
CA ASP A 247 -15.22 20.69 -6.98
C ASP A 247 -13.76 20.35 -6.63
N THR A 248 -12.83 21.29 -6.81
CA THR A 248 -11.39 21.02 -6.70
C THR A 248 -10.81 21.58 -5.41
N ILE A 249 -10.03 20.77 -4.70
CA ILE A 249 -9.27 21.17 -3.51
C ILE A 249 -7.80 21.30 -3.90
N LEU A 250 -7.21 22.47 -3.67
CA LEU A 250 -5.77 22.73 -3.80
C LEU A 250 -5.12 22.70 -2.42
N LEU A 251 -4.13 21.85 -2.25
CA LEU A 251 -3.37 21.65 -1.02
C LEU A 251 -2.24 22.69 -0.89
N GLY A 252 -1.89 23.02 0.35
CA GLY A 252 -0.81 23.95 0.69
C GLY A 252 0.58 23.39 0.49
N ARG A 253 0.73 22.06 0.35
CA ARG A 253 1.98 21.36 0.05
C ARG A 253 1.67 19.99 -0.55
N PRO A 254 2.61 19.36 -1.28
CA PRO A 254 2.41 18.03 -1.82
C PRO A 254 2.28 16.95 -0.72
N VAL A 255 1.43 15.95 -0.96
CA VAL A 255 1.37 14.69 -0.20
C VAL A 255 2.56 13.78 -0.54
N SER A 256 2.78 12.72 0.25
CA SER A 256 3.93 11.83 0.08
C SER A 256 3.87 10.99 -1.21
N TYR A 257 2.68 10.57 -1.61
CA TYR A 257 2.43 9.78 -2.81
C TYR A 257 1.43 10.47 -3.72
N GLY A 258 1.43 10.07 -4.99
CA GLY A 258 0.45 10.53 -5.96
C GLY A 258 -0.99 10.24 -5.54
N LEU A 259 -1.91 11.17 -5.83
CA LEU A 259 -3.33 11.01 -5.47
C LEU A 259 -4.06 10.16 -6.51
N MET A 260 -4.92 9.25 -6.07
CA MET A 260 -5.69 8.35 -6.92
C MET A 260 -7.18 8.40 -6.63
N ILE A 261 -8.00 8.02 -7.62
CA ILE A 261 -9.43 7.79 -7.43
C ILE A 261 -9.64 6.83 -6.25
N GLY A 262 -10.57 7.19 -5.36
CA GLY A 262 -10.89 6.42 -4.18
C GLY A 262 -9.96 6.64 -2.99
N ASP A 263 -8.94 7.49 -3.06
CA ASP A 263 -8.15 7.82 -1.87
C ASP A 263 -9.05 8.41 -0.78
N ARG A 264 -8.98 7.82 0.41
CA ARG A 264 -9.84 8.17 1.55
C ARG A 264 -9.30 9.38 2.28
N TYR A 265 -10.15 10.37 2.52
CA TYR A 265 -9.80 11.57 3.27
C TYR A 265 -10.96 12.13 4.09
N PHE A 266 -10.64 13.12 4.92
CA PHE A 266 -11.62 14.05 5.48
C PHE A 266 -11.04 15.47 5.50
N VAL A 267 -11.92 16.46 5.47
CA VAL A 267 -11.56 17.89 5.65
C VAL A 267 -11.89 18.28 7.07
N GLN A 268 -10.99 18.97 7.77
CA GLN A 268 -11.21 19.38 9.15
C GLN A 268 -10.87 20.85 9.38
N ASN A 269 -11.21 21.35 10.57
CA ASN A 269 -10.93 22.69 11.06
C ASN A 269 -11.72 23.80 10.35
N LEU A 270 -13.02 23.58 10.19
CA LEU A 270 -13.97 24.56 9.63
C LEU A 270 -15.18 24.71 10.56
N LEU A 271 -15.57 25.95 10.87
CA LEU A 271 -16.77 26.21 11.69
C LEU A 271 -18.05 25.67 11.04
N ALA A 272 -18.12 25.67 9.71
CA ALA A 272 -19.26 25.13 8.96
C ALA A 272 -19.42 23.60 9.09
N GLU A 273 -18.36 22.91 9.51
CA GLU A 273 -18.35 21.46 9.78
C GLU A 273 -18.52 21.13 11.26
N LEU A 274 -18.79 22.13 12.11
CA LEU A 274 -19.17 21.89 13.51
C LEU A 274 -20.65 21.55 13.56
N ASP A 275 -20.98 20.28 13.30
CA ASP A 275 -22.37 19.83 13.15
C ASP A 275 -22.72 18.49 13.84
N ALA A 276 -21.76 17.89 14.57
CA ALA A 276 -21.99 16.71 15.41
C ALA A 276 -21.61 16.91 16.90
N PRO A 277 -22.25 16.18 17.84
CA PRO A 277 -21.82 16.15 19.23
C PRO A 277 -20.36 15.71 19.41
N GLY A 278 -19.62 16.44 20.24
CA GLY A 278 -18.20 16.20 20.50
C GLY A 278 -17.25 16.96 19.57
N GLU A 279 -17.78 17.73 18.61
CA GLU A 279 -16.96 18.52 17.71
C GLU A 279 -16.64 19.92 18.25
N TRP A 280 -15.50 20.46 17.84
CA TRP A 280 -15.08 21.83 18.19
C TRP A 280 -14.31 22.54 17.06
N TYR A 281 -14.31 23.87 17.12
CA TYR A 281 -13.57 24.75 16.19
C TYR A 281 -12.95 25.93 16.96
N LEU A 282 -11.68 26.23 16.69
CA LEU A 282 -10.98 27.41 17.21
C LEU A 282 -10.85 28.46 16.11
N ASP A 283 -11.55 29.58 16.28
CA ASP A 283 -11.32 30.78 15.47
C ASP A 283 -10.15 31.56 16.05
N ARG A 284 -8.99 31.45 15.40
CA ARG A 284 -7.74 32.09 15.86
C ARG A 284 -7.74 33.60 15.63
N ASP A 285 -8.48 34.09 14.65
CA ASP A 285 -8.52 35.52 14.32
C ASP A 285 -9.39 36.27 15.32
N GLU A 286 -10.47 35.63 15.77
CA GLU A 286 -11.40 36.19 16.75
C GLU A 286 -11.10 35.79 18.19
N ALA A 287 -10.15 34.86 18.41
CA ALA A 287 -9.87 34.23 19.69
C ALA A 287 -11.13 33.62 20.34
N LYS A 288 -11.89 32.82 19.57
CA LYS A 288 -13.12 32.16 20.04
C LYS A 288 -13.04 30.65 19.89
N LEU A 289 -13.48 29.93 20.91
CA LEU A 289 -13.64 28.48 20.88
C LEU A 289 -15.13 28.12 20.79
N TYR A 290 -15.51 27.45 19.70
CA TYR A 290 -16.84 26.88 19.50
C TYR A 290 -16.81 25.39 19.80
N PHE A 291 -17.80 24.88 20.52
CA PHE A 291 -17.86 23.49 20.94
C PHE A 291 -19.31 23.00 20.96
N TRP A 292 -19.57 21.83 20.38
CA TRP A 292 -20.80 21.08 20.62
C TRP A 292 -20.51 20.01 21.67
N PRO A 293 -20.87 20.22 22.94
CA PRO A 293 -20.60 19.25 24.00
C PRO A 293 -21.49 17.99 23.84
N PRO A 294 -20.95 16.76 24.01
CA PRO A 294 -21.75 15.52 23.95
C PRO A 294 -22.87 15.47 24.99
N THR A 295 -22.64 16.09 26.14
CA THR A 295 -23.58 16.30 27.25
C THR A 295 -23.67 17.78 27.58
N ASP A 296 -24.35 18.17 28.65
CA ASP A 296 -24.31 19.57 29.12
C ASP A 296 -22.86 19.99 29.38
N VAL A 297 -22.41 21.14 28.86
CA VAL A 297 -21.04 21.65 29.07
C VAL A 297 -20.72 21.84 30.56
N ALA A 298 -21.73 22.06 31.41
CA ALA A 298 -21.58 22.17 32.85
C ALA A 298 -21.30 20.81 33.54
N SER A 299 -21.42 19.68 32.83
CA SER A 299 -21.21 18.36 33.42
C SER A 299 -19.74 18.01 33.71
N GLY A 300 -18.79 18.81 33.21
CA GLY A 300 -17.38 18.62 33.52
C GLY A 300 -16.46 19.68 32.92
N GLU A 301 -15.16 19.52 33.16
CA GLU A 301 -14.15 20.47 32.68
C GLU A 301 -13.96 20.36 31.18
N VAL A 302 -13.95 21.52 30.51
CA VAL A 302 -13.41 21.70 29.16
C VAL A 302 -11.99 22.24 29.30
N SER A 303 -11.00 21.63 28.64
CA SER A 303 -9.61 22.09 28.70
C SER A 303 -8.86 21.89 27.38
N VAL A 304 -7.80 22.67 27.19
CA VAL A 304 -6.98 22.68 25.96
C VAL A 304 -5.51 22.54 26.30
N SER A 305 -4.77 21.78 25.48
CA SER A 305 -3.34 21.57 25.70
C SER A 305 -2.53 22.84 25.43
N VAL A 306 -1.70 23.26 26.39
CA VAL A 306 -0.81 24.44 26.27
C VAL A 306 0.67 24.09 26.44
N ALA A 307 1.00 23.03 27.18
CA ALA A 307 2.37 22.54 27.30
C ALA A 307 2.66 21.46 26.26
N GLU A 308 3.81 21.54 25.60
CA GLU A 308 4.28 20.53 24.65
C GLU A 308 4.63 19.21 25.36
N SER A 309 5.41 19.27 26.43
CA SER A 309 5.75 18.10 27.24
C SER A 309 5.52 18.33 28.73
N LEU A 310 5.36 17.24 29.48
CA LEU A 310 5.17 17.31 30.93
C LEU A 310 6.50 17.15 31.67
N VAL A 311 7.34 16.22 31.23
CA VAL A 311 8.69 16.03 31.78
C VAL A 311 9.70 15.86 30.65
N VAL A 312 10.82 16.58 30.74
CA VAL A 312 11.97 16.44 29.83
C VAL A 312 13.21 16.25 30.68
N ALA A 313 13.84 15.09 30.59
CA ALA A 313 15.14 14.79 31.17
C ALA A 313 16.19 14.77 30.06
N ASP A 314 17.21 15.63 30.14
CA ASP A 314 18.35 15.65 29.20
C ASP A 314 19.66 15.53 29.98
N GLY A 315 20.33 14.38 29.85
CA GLY A 315 21.53 14.03 30.62
C GLY A 315 21.28 13.86 32.12
N ALA A 316 20.02 13.70 32.54
CA ALA A 316 19.64 13.49 33.94
C ALA A 316 19.61 11.99 34.26
N ASP A 317 20.74 11.42 34.65
CA ASP A 317 20.90 9.99 34.92
C ASP A 317 20.17 9.54 36.19
N GLY A 318 19.73 8.28 36.23
CA GLY A 318 19.08 7.70 37.41
C GLY A 318 17.83 8.44 37.86
N VAL A 319 17.04 9.02 36.96
CA VAL A 319 15.76 9.65 37.30
C VAL A 319 14.63 8.64 37.09
N THR A 320 13.77 8.47 38.10
CA THR A 320 12.57 7.62 37.99
C THR A 320 11.29 8.44 38.18
N LEU A 321 10.38 8.36 37.21
CA LEU A 321 8.99 8.82 37.35
C LEU A 321 8.12 7.61 37.66
N ARG A 322 7.35 7.65 38.77
CA ARG A 322 6.57 6.49 39.22
C ARG A 322 5.15 6.80 39.67
N GLY A 323 4.18 6.03 39.19
CA GLY A 323 2.82 6.05 39.74
C GLY A 323 2.04 7.34 39.47
N LEU A 324 2.38 8.05 38.40
CA LEU A 324 1.78 9.33 38.03
C LEU A 324 0.79 9.15 36.87
N THR A 325 -0.28 9.96 36.86
CA THR A 325 -1.05 10.19 35.63
C THR A 325 -0.45 11.40 34.91
N LEU A 326 -0.05 11.23 33.65
CA LEU A 326 0.52 12.27 32.79
C LEU A 326 -0.40 12.45 31.58
N GLU A 327 -1.05 13.61 31.45
CA GLU A 327 -2.08 13.81 30.43
C GLU A 327 -2.19 15.21 29.81
N ASN A 328 -2.89 15.28 28.67
CA ASN A 328 -3.36 16.49 28.00
C ASN A 328 -2.25 17.48 27.57
N CYS A 329 -1.14 16.98 27.00
CA CYS A 329 -0.05 17.79 26.45
C CYS A 329 -0.01 17.78 24.91
N GLY A 330 0.61 18.79 24.30
CA GLY A 330 0.72 18.99 22.84
C GLY A 330 1.68 18.04 22.11
N GLY A 331 2.68 17.53 22.83
CA GLY A 331 3.76 16.67 22.33
C GLY A 331 3.88 15.39 23.16
N ASN A 332 5.12 14.99 23.48
CA ASN A 332 5.39 13.79 24.27
C ASN A 332 5.04 14.03 25.76
N ALA A 333 4.46 13.05 26.45
CA ALA A 333 4.30 13.19 27.91
C ALA A 333 5.65 13.20 28.63
N VAL A 334 6.53 12.25 28.32
CA VAL A 334 7.90 12.18 28.88
C VAL A 334 8.94 12.02 27.77
N THR A 335 9.99 12.84 27.82
CA THR A 335 11.20 12.67 26.99
C THR A 335 12.40 12.40 27.89
N LEU A 336 13.10 11.29 27.65
CA LEU A 336 14.38 10.93 28.26
C LEU A 336 15.46 10.99 27.19
N LYS A 337 16.38 11.94 27.29
CA LYS A 337 17.40 12.20 26.29
C LYS A 337 18.79 12.07 26.91
N ASN A 338 19.65 11.28 26.28
CA ASN A 338 21.03 11.05 26.71
C ASN A 338 21.14 10.62 28.19
N CYS A 339 20.19 9.85 28.69
CA CYS A 339 20.14 9.41 30.09
C CYS A 339 20.74 8.01 30.27
N GLU A 340 21.37 7.78 31.42
CA GLU A 340 21.77 6.46 31.93
C GLU A 340 20.80 6.00 33.02
N GLY A 341 20.25 4.79 32.88
CA GLY A 341 19.50 4.14 33.98
C GLY A 341 18.23 4.89 34.43
N SER A 342 17.61 5.69 33.55
CA SER A 342 16.37 6.41 33.88
C SER A 342 15.13 5.60 33.52
N LEU A 343 14.02 5.85 34.21
CA LEU A 343 12.85 4.97 34.16
C LEU A 343 11.52 5.74 34.27
N VAL A 344 10.57 5.42 33.39
CA VAL A 344 9.15 5.74 33.56
C VAL A 344 8.41 4.46 33.95
N ALA A 345 7.87 4.39 35.17
CA ALA A 345 7.33 3.17 35.73
C ALA A 345 5.94 3.31 36.36
N GLY A 346 5.03 2.40 36.02
CA GLY A 346 3.72 2.32 36.66
C GLY A 346 2.88 3.58 36.51
N CYS A 347 3.12 4.33 35.44
CA CYS A 347 2.40 5.56 35.13
C CYS A 347 1.23 5.27 34.19
N THR A 348 0.22 6.15 34.25
CA THR A 348 -0.81 6.24 33.21
C THR A 348 -0.47 7.43 32.32
N LEU A 349 -0.15 7.19 31.05
CA LEU A 349 0.18 8.23 30.08
C LEU A 349 -0.91 8.29 29.01
N ARG A 350 -1.63 9.40 28.91
CA ARG A 350 -2.76 9.48 27.99
C ARG A 350 -3.01 10.86 27.42
N ASN A 351 -3.83 10.96 26.38
CA ASN A 351 -4.25 12.24 25.83
C ASN A 351 -3.07 13.14 25.42
N THR A 352 -1.99 12.54 24.94
CA THR A 352 -0.80 13.26 24.47
C THR A 352 -0.94 13.61 22.99
N GLY A 353 -0.28 14.66 22.52
CA GLY A 353 -0.28 15.00 21.10
C GLY A 353 0.73 14.21 20.28
N LEU A 354 1.75 13.61 20.91
CA LEU A 354 2.72 12.71 20.28
C LEU A 354 2.85 11.40 21.09
N TRP A 355 4.04 11.08 21.62
CA TRP A 355 4.32 9.79 22.27
C TRP A 355 3.94 9.79 23.75
N GLY A 356 3.67 8.61 24.30
CA GLY A 356 3.66 8.44 25.76
C GLY A 356 5.06 8.68 26.33
N VAL A 357 6.03 7.90 25.88
CA VAL A 357 7.44 8.01 26.28
C VAL A 357 8.35 8.04 25.05
N SER A 358 9.29 8.99 25.02
CA SER A 358 10.33 9.09 24.00
C SER A 358 11.71 8.98 24.63
N ILE A 359 12.51 8.00 24.21
CA ILE A 359 13.88 7.76 24.66
C ILE A 359 14.83 8.00 23.47
N VAL A 360 15.80 8.91 23.64
CA VAL A 360 16.73 9.30 22.58
C VAL A 360 18.15 9.36 23.11
N GLY A 361 19.07 8.57 22.54
CA GLY A 361 20.42 8.38 23.06
C GLY A 361 20.44 7.65 24.40
N GLY A 362 21.57 7.75 25.09
CA GLY A 362 21.77 7.15 26.42
C GLY A 362 21.80 5.62 26.45
N HIS A 363 21.88 5.06 27.65
CA HIS A 363 21.84 3.61 27.86
C HIS A 363 20.97 3.21 29.07
N ASN A 364 20.58 1.93 29.11
CA ASN A 364 19.86 1.30 30.22
C ASN A 364 18.60 2.06 30.69
N THR A 365 17.98 2.82 29.78
CA THR A 365 16.85 3.70 30.07
C THR A 365 15.57 3.10 29.51
N GLY A 366 14.46 3.17 30.25
CA GLY A 366 13.27 2.42 29.85
C GLY A 366 11.92 2.96 30.31
N ALA A 367 10.89 2.31 29.78
CA ALA A 367 9.49 2.49 30.16
C ALA A 367 8.93 1.11 30.56
N ALA A 368 8.50 0.96 31.82
CA ALA A 368 8.03 -0.31 32.34
C ALA A 368 6.69 -0.25 33.08
N GLY A 369 5.82 -1.23 32.85
CA GLY A 369 4.58 -1.37 33.63
C GLY A 369 3.56 -0.25 33.43
N ASN A 370 3.67 0.55 32.37
CA ASN A 370 2.81 1.71 32.15
C ASN A 370 1.52 1.34 31.42
N ASP A 371 0.46 2.11 31.64
CA ASP A 371 -0.77 2.08 30.85
C ASP A 371 -0.76 3.31 29.92
N ILE A 372 -0.66 3.09 28.60
CA ILE A 372 -0.44 4.15 27.60
C ILE A 372 -1.54 4.11 26.54
N TYR A 373 -2.32 5.19 26.42
CA TYR A 373 -3.43 5.22 25.47
C TYR A 373 -3.89 6.61 25.05
N ALA A 374 -4.72 6.69 24.00
CA ALA A 374 -5.22 7.95 23.46
C ALA A 374 -4.08 8.93 23.11
N THR A 375 -2.96 8.42 22.61
CA THR A 375 -1.80 9.21 22.19
C THR A 375 -1.94 9.67 20.75
N GLY A 376 -1.36 10.82 20.42
CA GLY A 376 -1.42 11.39 19.08
C GLY A 376 -0.47 10.71 18.09
N ALA A 377 0.66 10.18 18.58
CA ALA A 377 1.59 9.31 17.86
C ALA A 377 1.59 7.92 18.50
N GLY A 378 2.74 7.37 18.92
CA GLY A 378 2.80 6.01 19.46
C GLY A 378 2.79 5.89 20.98
N GLY A 379 3.12 4.69 21.47
CA GLY A 379 3.27 4.38 22.89
C GLY A 379 4.65 4.77 23.43
N VAL A 380 5.67 3.97 23.07
CA VAL A 380 7.07 4.14 23.47
C VAL A 380 7.97 4.20 22.23
N SER A 381 8.78 5.24 22.09
CA SER A 381 9.81 5.33 21.04
C SER A 381 11.20 5.23 21.68
N ILE A 382 12.04 4.33 21.18
CA ILE A 382 13.41 4.12 21.70
C ILE A 382 14.41 4.22 20.55
N ASN A 383 15.28 5.22 20.62
CA ASN A 383 16.44 5.36 19.73
C ASN A 383 17.70 5.51 20.57
N SER A 384 18.26 4.38 21.02
CA SER A 384 19.42 4.32 21.92
C SER A 384 20.53 3.44 21.36
N GLY A 385 21.78 3.70 21.78
CA GLY A 385 22.98 3.10 21.19
C GLY A 385 23.52 3.88 19.98
N ASP A 386 24.68 3.47 19.48
CA ASP A 386 25.37 4.12 18.36
C ASP A 386 25.69 3.11 17.26
N ARG A 387 25.08 3.29 16.07
CA ARG A 387 25.34 2.46 14.90
C ARG A 387 26.73 2.66 14.31
N LYS A 388 27.39 3.79 14.52
CA LYS A 388 28.75 4.00 13.99
C LYS A 388 29.77 3.06 14.66
N THR A 389 29.59 2.82 15.95
CA THR A 389 30.47 1.98 16.77
C THR A 389 29.87 0.61 17.09
N LEU A 390 28.59 0.40 16.79
CA LEU A 390 27.76 -0.72 17.24
C LEU A 390 27.68 -0.83 18.78
N THR A 391 27.83 0.30 19.48
CA THR A 391 27.66 0.35 20.93
C THR A 391 26.17 0.20 21.27
N ARG A 392 25.84 -0.77 22.11
CA ARG A 392 24.47 -1.04 22.55
C ARG A 392 23.93 0.09 23.43
N GLY A 393 22.65 0.41 23.24
CA GLY A 393 21.87 1.30 24.10
C GLY A 393 21.20 0.56 25.26
N ASP A 394 20.82 -0.71 25.07
CA ASP A 394 20.11 -1.50 26.09
C ASP A 394 18.86 -0.77 26.66
N GLY A 395 18.23 0.09 25.85
CA GLY A 395 16.96 0.73 26.17
C GLY A 395 15.81 -0.27 26.06
N TYR A 396 14.77 -0.12 26.89
CA TYR A 396 13.70 -1.12 26.97
C TYR A 396 12.29 -0.56 27.16
N ALA A 397 11.32 -1.22 26.51
CA ALA A 397 9.89 -1.12 26.79
C ALA A 397 9.42 -2.47 27.33
N ASP A 398 9.16 -2.57 28.64
CA ASP A 398 8.82 -3.83 29.29
C ASP A 398 7.47 -3.81 30.03
N ASN A 399 6.67 -4.86 29.92
CA ASN A 399 5.46 -5.03 30.74
C ASN A 399 4.42 -3.88 30.61
N ASN A 400 4.40 -3.15 29.48
CA ASN A 400 3.46 -2.05 29.27
C ASN A 400 2.13 -2.56 28.69
N TYR A 401 1.06 -1.83 28.97
CA TYR A 401 -0.23 -1.97 28.31
C TYR A 401 -0.47 -0.76 27.40
N ILE A 402 -0.53 -0.99 26.08
CA ILE A 402 -0.55 0.08 25.07
C ILE A 402 -1.73 -0.12 24.13
N HIS A 403 -2.61 0.88 24.02
CA HIS A 403 -3.78 0.76 23.15
C HIS A 403 -4.31 2.11 22.65
N HIS A 404 -5.12 2.09 21.58
CA HIS A 404 -5.80 3.30 21.07
C HIS A 404 -4.83 4.46 20.82
N ILE A 405 -3.81 4.18 20.03
CA ILE A 405 -2.71 5.11 19.73
C ILE A 405 -2.89 5.72 18.33
N ALA A 406 -2.02 6.67 18.02
CA ALA A 406 -1.85 7.28 16.71
C ALA A 406 -3.05 8.09 16.22
N ALA A 407 -3.69 8.85 17.12
CA ALA A 407 -4.85 9.68 16.76
C ALA A 407 -4.55 10.74 15.67
N PHE A 408 -3.31 11.21 15.58
CA PHE A 408 -2.86 12.22 14.62
C PHE A 408 -1.84 11.71 13.61
N GLN A 409 -0.77 11.07 14.08
CA GLN A 409 0.31 10.52 13.24
C GLN A 409 0.04 9.04 12.99
N ARG A 410 -0.93 8.76 12.12
CA ARG A 410 -1.59 7.46 12.02
C ARG A 410 -0.73 6.30 11.51
N THR A 411 0.30 6.56 10.69
CA THR A 411 1.15 5.52 10.12
C THR A 411 2.60 5.67 10.59
N TYR A 412 3.33 4.56 10.66
CA TYR A 412 4.70 4.38 11.16
C TYR A 412 4.98 4.84 12.61
N ASN A 413 3.96 5.18 13.38
CA ASN A 413 4.03 5.46 14.81
C ASN A 413 3.22 4.39 15.55
N THR A 414 3.91 3.59 16.37
CA THR A 414 3.39 2.29 16.81
C THR A 414 3.35 2.18 18.33
N GLY A 415 2.95 1.02 18.85
CA GLY A 415 3.01 0.75 20.28
C GLY A 415 4.44 0.87 20.80
N VAL A 416 5.39 0.22 20.12
CA VAL A 416 6.82 0.37 20.41
C VAL A 416 7.64 0.50 19.12
N ASN A 417 8.36 1.62 19.00
CA ASN A 417 9.38 1.82 17.96
C ASN A 417 10.77 1.56 18.55
N LEU A 418 11.56 0.70 17.90
CA LEU A 418 12.97 0.47 18.21
C LEU A 418 13.87 0.99 17.08
N SER A 419 14.92 1.70 17.46
CA SER A 419 15.98 2.21 16.60
C SER A 419 17.31 2.22 17.34
N GLY A 420 18.43 2.30 16.61
CA GLY A 420 19.77 2.32 17.19
C GLY A 420 20.40 0.93 17.30
N VAL A 421 20.89 0.55 18.48
CA VAL A 421 21.59 -0.73 18.69
C VAL A 421 21.20 -1.34 20.03
N GLY A 422 20.79 -2.61 20.08
CA GLY A 422 20.71 -3.38 21.32
C GLY A 422 19.47 -3.16 22.20
N ASN A 423 18.44 -2.47 21.71
CA ASN A 423 17.23 -2.18 22.49
C ASN A 423 16.20 -3.34 22.51
N ARG A 424 15.30 -3.36 23.50
CA ARG A 424 14.32 -4.44 23.72
C ARG A 424 12.88 -3.96 23.83
N ALA A 425 11.94 -4.70 23.23
CA ALA A 425 10.52 -4.64 23.53
C ALA A 425 10.07 -5.98 24.12
N SER A 426 9.64 -6.02 25.38
CA SER A 426 9.30 -7.27 26.07
C SER A 426 8.04 -7.24 26.92
N HIS A 427 7.32 -8.36 27.00
CA HIS A 427 6.15 -8.54 27.89
C HIS A 427 5.03 -7.49 27.72
N ASN A 428 4.95 -6.81 26.57
CA ASN A 428 3.92 -5.78 26.35
C ASN A 428 2.63 -6.42 25.84
N LEU A 429 1.50 -5.83 26.21
CA LEU A 429 0.20 -6.05 25.57
C LEU A 429 -0.11 -4.83 24.72
N ILE A 430 -0.19 -5.02 23.40
CA ILE A 430 -0.36 -3.94 22.43
C ILE A 430 -1.54 -4.25 21.52
N HIS A 431 -2.54 -3.35 21.50
CA HIS A 431 -3.68 -3.52 20.61
C HIS A 431 -4.34 -2.21 20.17
N ASP A 432 -5.36 -2.30 19.31
CA ASP A 432 -6.07 -1.14 18.78
C ASP A 432 -5.12 -0.11 18.15
N CYS A 433 -4.26 -0.61 17.26
CA CYS A 433 -3.31 0.21 16.51
C CYS A 433 -3.87 0.56 15.14
N TYR A 434 -3.75 1.83 14.74
CA TYR A 434 -4.18 2.26 13.42
C TYR A 434 -3.37 1.62 12.28
N HIS A 435 -2.08 1.37 12.53
CA HIS A 435 -1.10 0.71 11.65
C HIS A 435 -0.46 -0.48 12.42
N GLN A 436 0.80 -0.83 12.24
CA GLN A 436 1.45 -1.90 13.03
C GLN A 436 1.61 -1.56 14.52
N ALA A 437 1.79 -2.59 15.35
CA ALA A 437 2.08 -2.46 16.78
C ALA A 437 3.57 -2.26 17.10
N LEU A 438 4.45 -2.84 16.27
CA LEU A 438 5.90 -2.83 16.49
C LEU A 438 6.62 -2.40 15.21
N LEU A 439 7.45 -1.35 15.29
CA LEU A 439 8.37 -0.94 14.22
C LEU A 439 9.81 -1.11 14.70
N VAL A 440 10.61 -1.87 13.95
CA VAL A 440 12.01 -2.13 14.32
C VAL A 440 12.93 -1.72 13.18
N GLY A 441 13.95 -0.94 13.49
CA GLY A 441 15.11 -0.67 12.65
C GLY A 441 16.36 -0.61 13.50
N GLY A 442 17.54 -0.79 12.92
CA GLY A 442 18.82 -0.82 13.62
C GLY A 442 19.37 -2.22 13.82
N ASN A 443 20.13 -2.41 14.90
CA ASN A 443 21.00 -3.57 15.09
C ASN A 443 20.77 -4.26 16.43
N ASP A 444 20.93 -5.58 16.47
CA ASP A 444 20.97 -6.38 17.70
C ASP A 444 19.76 -6.17 18.66
N HIS A 445 18.60 -5.82 18.11
CA HIS A 445 17.37 -5.62 18.88
C HIS A 445 16.74 -6.94 19.31
N VAL A 446 15.97 -6.91 20.40
CA VAL A 446 15.19 -8.08 20.88
C VAL A 446 13.72 -7.70 21.02
N VAL A 447 12.85 -8.48 20.38
CA VAL A 447 11.39 -8.39 20.55
C VAL A 447 10.90 -9.72 21.10
N GLU A 448 10.46 -9.75 22.36
CA GLU A 448 10.11 -11.02 23.01
C GLU A 448 8.93 -10.98 23.98
N TYR A 449 8.20 -12.09 24.07
CA TYR A 449 7.12 -12.25 25.05
C TYR A 449 5.99 -11.21 24.93
N ASN A 450 5.82 -10.55 23.79
CA ASN A 450 4.73 -9.60 23.59
C ASN A 450 3.45 -10.30 23.13
N VAL A 451 2.31 -9.75 23.50
CA VAL A 451 1.00 -10.07 22.92
C VAL A 451 0.55 -8.88 22.09
N VAL A 452 0.32 -9.12 20.80
CA VAL A 452 -0.06 -8.11 19.81
C VAL A 452 -1.34 -8.54 19.12
N HIS A 453 -2.37 -7.69 19.16
CA HIS A 453 -3.58 -7.94 18.39
C HIS A 453 -4.29 -6.69 17.89
N HIS A 454 -5.17 -6.87 16.90
CA HIS A 454 -5.99 -5.78 16.38
C HIS A 454 -5.16 -4.57 15.94
N THR A 455 -4.21 -4.85 15.04
CA THR A 455 -3.39 -3.83 14.37
C THR A 455 -3.95 -3.53 12.99
N ASN A 456 -3.45 -2.46 12.38
CA ASN A 456 -3.78 -2.04 11.01
C ASN A 456 -5.25 -1.65 10.80
N LEU A 457 -5.93 -1.21 11.85
CA LEU A 457 -7.37 -0.96 11.83
C LEU A 457 -7.81 0.13 10.84
N GLY A 458 -6.92 1.04 10.44
CA GLY A 458 -7.25 2.10 9.49
C GLY A 458 -6.34 2.18 8.26
N SER A 459 -5.45 1.20 8.07
CA SER A 459 -4.40 1.20 7.04
C SER A 459 -4.03 -0.21 6.59
N GLU A 460 -3.16 -0.34 5.60
CA GLU A 460 -2.72 -1.64 5.06
C GLU A 460 -1.23 -1.64 4.75
N ASP A 461 -0.73 -2.75 4.19
CA ASP A 461 0.67 -3.00 3.80
C ASP A 461 1.71 -2.96 4.94
N THR A 462 1.31 -3.41 6.13
CA THR A 462 2.24 -3.75 7.22
C THR A 462 1.76 -4.98 8.00
N GLY A 463 2.00 -5.09 9.31
CA GLY A 463 1.63 -6.26 10.08
C GLY A 463 1.57 -6.04 11.59
N GLY A 464 1.65 -7.12 12.38
CA GLY A 464 1.83 -7.00 13.82
C GLY A 464 3.21 -6.38 14.16
N LEU A 465 4.23 -6.84 13.42
CA LEU A 465 5.58 -6.29 13.41
C LEU A 465 6.00 -5.97 11.98
N TYR A 466 6.62 -4.80 11.79
CA TYR A 466 7.14 -4.34 10.50
C TYR A 466 8.59 -3.85 10.61
N MET A 467 9.38 -4.12 9.58
CA MET A 467 10.77 -3.69 9.41
C MET A 467 11.00 -3.33 7.94
N SER A 468 11.66 -2.20 7.63
CA SER A 468 12.00 -1.77 6.26
C SER A 468 13.25 -0.87 6.25
N SER A 469 14.41 -1.44 6.51
CA SER A 469 15.68 -0.74 6.70
C SER A 469 16.29 -0.23 5.40
N ARG A 470 16.13 -0.99 4.30
CA ARG A 470 16.82 -0.75 3.03
C ARG A 470 18.34 -0.58 3.21
N ASP A 471 18.89 -1.35 4.14
CA ASP A 471 20.24 -1.20 4.65
C ASP A 471 20.76 -2.56 5.15
N PHE A 472 21.64 -3.18 4.37
CA PHE A 472 22.18 -4.51 4.67
C PHE A 472 22.99 -4.60 5.96
N THR A 473 23.28 -3.47 6.59
CA THR A 473 24.05 -3.43 7.82
C THR A 473 23.16 -3.50 9.07
N GLN A 474 21.84 -3.36 8.93
CA GLN A 474 20.86 -3.55 10.00
C GLN A 474 20.58 -5.04 10.17
N ARG A 475 21.26 -5.66 11.13
CA ARG A 475 21.32 -7.12 11.34
C ARG A 475 21.35 -7.46 12.83
N GLY A 476 21.15 -8.75 13.14
CA GLY A 476 21.28 -9.28 14.50
C GLY A 476 20.01 -9.18 15.35
N THR A 477 18.93 -8.67 14.79
CA THR A 477 17.63 -8.58 15.47
C THR A 477 17.02 -9.97 15.70
N VAL A 478 16.52 -10.18 16.92
CA VAL A 478 15.86 -11.43 17.35
C VAL A 478 14.40 -11.14 17.71
N ILE A 479 13.48 -11.83 17.06
CA ILE A 479 12.03 -11.75 17.29
C ILE A 479 11.58 -13.12 17.79
N ARG A 480 11.27 -13.25 19.09
CA ARG A 480 10.97 -14.57 19.68
C ARG A 480 9.85 -14.60 20.69
N HIS A 481 9.12 -15.71 20.75
CA HIS A 481 8.15 -15.97 21.82
C HIS A 481 7.06 -14.90 21.94
N ASN A 482 6.65 -14.31 20.82
CA ASN A 482 5.53 -13.38 20.78
C ASN A 482 4.26 -14.09 20.29
N VAL A 483 3.10 -13.56 20.66
CA VAL A 483 1.81 -13.98 20.10
C VAL A 483 1.25 -12.81 19.27
N PHE A 484 1.03 -13.05 17.98
CA PHE A 484 0.41 -12.11 17.05
C PHE A 484 -0.94 -12.65 16.60
N HIS A 485 -2.03 -11.93 16.82
CA HIS A 485 -3.35 -12.38 16.40
C HIS A 485 -4.30 -11.27 15.98
N HIS A 486 -5.28 -11.59 15.14
CA HIS A 486 -6.25 -10.59 14.63
C HIS A 486 -5.54 -9.38 14.02
N VAL A 487 -4.52 -9.65 13.22
CA VAL A 487 -3.79 -8.62 12.47
C VAL A 487 -4.53 -8.42 11.15
N GLY A 488 -5.09 -7.24 10.89
CA GLY A 488 -5.96 -7.04 9.72
C GLY A 488 -5.86 -5.64 9.14
N GLY A 489 -5.64 -5.53 7.83
CA GLY A 489 -5.61 -4.23 7.15
C GLY A 489 -6.99 -3.69 6.79
N PHE A 490 -7.15 -2.37 6.75
CA PHE A 490 -8.29 -1.73 6.11
C PHE A 490 -7.82 -0.85 4.95
N GLY A 491 -8.20 -1.23 3.73
CA GLY A 491 -7.81 -0.50 2.53
C GLY A 491 -8.47 -1.02 1.27
N LYS A 492 -7.99 -0.55 0.11
CA LYS A 492 -8.65 -0.79 -1.18
C LYS A 492 -8.46 -2.24 -1.59
N SER A 493 -9.49 -2.88 -2.14
CA SER A 493 -9.35 -4.24 -2.69
C SER A 493 -8.28 -4.34 -3.78
N ASN A 494 -8.06 -3.23 -4.50
CA ASN A 494 -6.98 -3.08 -5.45
C ASN A 494 -6.52 -1.62 -5.49
N SER A 495 -5.39 -1.30 -4.88
CA SER A 495 -4.87 0.08 -4.91
C SER A 495 -4.39 0.51 -6.30
N TRP A 496 -4.06 -0.43 -7.19
CA TRP A 496 -3.50 -0.16 -8.52
C TRP A 496 -4.55 0.12 -9.60
N ASN A 497 -5.69 -0.56 -9.49
CA ASN A 497 -6.86 -0.34 -10.32
C ASN A 497 -8.09 -0.30 -9.41
N PRO A 498 -8.34 0.84 -8.74
CA PRO A 498 -9.30 0.90 -7.65
C PRO A 498 -10.77 0.90 -8.09
N VAL A 499 -11.05 1.16 -9.37
CA VAL A 499 -12.41 1.27 -9.90
C VAL A 499 -12.83 -0.04 -10.55
N HIS A 500 -13.81 -0.70 -9.92
CA HIS A 500 -14.43 -1.90 -10.46
C HIS A 500 -15.96 -1.75 -10.43
N ASN A 501 -16.61 -1.89 -11.58
CA ASN A 501 -18.07 -1.79 -11.71
C ASN A 501 -18.65 -0.50 -11.07
N GLY A 502 -17.98 0.63 -11.30
CA GLY A 502 -18.40 1.93 -10.80
C GLY A 502 -18.26 2.14 -9.31
N GLN A 503 -17.43 1.33 -8.66
CA GLN A 503 -17.25 1.36 -7.22
C GLN A 503 -15.77 1.19 -6.86
N VAL A 504 -15.38 1.77 -5.74
CA VAL A 504 -14.14 1.43 -5.04
C VAL A 504 -14.51 0.55 -3.86
N GLU A 505 -14.00 -0.67 -3.86
CA GLU A 505 -14.19 -1.60 -2.75
C GLU A 505 -13.08 -1.44 -1.72
N PHE A 506 -13.47 -1.41 -0.46
CA PHE A 506 -12.60 -1.49 0.70
C PHE A 506 -12.96 -2.72 1.52
N HIS A 507 -11.96 -3.36 2.11
CA HIS A 507 -12.23 -4.51 2.95
C HIS A 507 -11.31 -4.59 4.17
N TYR A 508 -11.82 -5.26 5.19
CA TYR A 508 -11.11 -5.69 6.38
C TYR A 508 -11.50 -7.14 6.70
N PRO A 509 -10.58 -8.00 7.14
CA PRO A 509 -9.14 -7.78 7.18
C PRO A 509 -8.51 -7.96 5.77
N GLY A 510 -7.72 -6.96 5.37
CA GLY A 510 -7.11 -6.80 4.06
C GLY A 510 -5.61 -7.01 4.04
N PHE A 511 -4.88 -6.26 3.22
CA PHE A 511 -3.49 -6.52 2.82
C PHE A 511 -2.47 -6.37 3.99
N THR A 512 -2.36 -7.35 4.89
CA THR A 512 -1.43 -7.37 6.05
C THR A 512 -0.86 -8.75 6.41
N TRP A 513 0.24 -8.73 7.18
CA TRP A 513 1.01 -9.90 7.61
C TRP A 513 1.17 -9.99 9.13
N GLY A 514 1.62 -11.14 9.64
CA GLY A 514 1.92 -11.27 11.07
C GLY A 514 3.24 -10.58 11.42
N ILE A 515 4.34 -11.15 10.94
CA ILE A 515 5.69 -10.57 10.99
C ILE A 515 6.13 -10.27 9.56
N TYR A 516 6.33 -8.99 9.26
CA TYR A 516 6.72 -8.51 7.94
C TYR A 516 8.14 -7.93 7.96
N LEU A 517 9.07 -8.66 7.36
CA LEU A 517 10.42 -8.18 7.05
C LEU A 517 10.42 -7.66 5.61
N ASP A 518 10.33 -6.33 5.45
CA ASP A 518 10.11 -5.64 4.17
C ASP A 518 11.41 -5.19 3.47
N ALA A 519 11.31 -4.88 2.18
CA ALA A 519 12.39 -4.96 1.21
C ALA A 519 13.57 -3.97 1.37
N PRO A 520 14.84 -4.45 1.47
CA PRO A 520 15.27 -5.75 2.00
C PRO A 520 15.70 -5.68 3.48
N GLU A 521 15.13 -6.55 4.32
CA GLU A 521 15.62 -6.82 5.68
C GLU A 521 16.49 -8.08 5.73
N VAL A 522 17.55 -8.03 6.55
CA VAL A 522 18.57 -9.08 6.55
C VAL A 522 19.04 -9.52 7.93
N GLY A 523 19.54 -10.75 8.02
CA GLY A 523 20.18 -11.27 9.22
C GLY A 523 19.31 -11.29 10.48
N CYS A 524 17.99 -11.41 10.33
CA CYS A 524 17.03 -11.49 11.42
C CYS A 524 16.81 -12.95 11.86
N THR A 525 16.56 -13.16 13.15
CA THR A 525 16.15 -14.47 13.71
C THR A 525 14.72 -14.38 14.23
N VAL A 526 13.80 -15.10 13.59
CA VAL A 526 12.39 -15.20 13.96
C VAL A 526 12.11 -16.58 14.53
N PHE A 527 11.98 -16.66 15.86
CA PHE A 527 12.01 -17.93 16.59
C PHE A 527 10.87 -18.11 17.58
N GLY A 528 10.11 -19.21 17.51
CA GLY A 528 9.21 -19.55 18.62
C GLY A 528 8.02 -18.60 18.80
N ASN A 529 7.55 -17.94 17.73
CA ASN A 529 6.38 -17.06 17.77
C ASN A 529 5.10 -17.83 17.43
N VAL A 530 3.94 -17.32 17.86
CA VAL A 530 2.61 -17.88 17.56
C VAL A 530 1.82 -16.86 16.76
N LEU A 531 1.26 -17.28 15.62
CA LEU A 531 0.54 -16.39 14.70
C LEU A 531 -0.79 -17.03 14.26
N TYR A 532 -1.89 -16.30 14.40
CA TYR A 532 -3.22 -16.74 13.94
C TYR A 532 -4.13 -15.56 13.57
N SER A 533 -5.18 -15.79 12.78
CA SER A 533 -6.06 -14.72 12.26
C SER A 533 -5.29 -13.61 11.53
N VAL A 534 -4.55 -14.01 10.48
CA VAL A 534 -3.73 -13.12 9.63
C VAL A 534 -4.14 -13.28 8.15
N PRO A 535 -4.43 -12.20 7.40
CA PRO A 535 -5.10 -12.26 6.10
C PRO A 535 -4.23 -12.61 4.90
N VAL A 536 -2.95 -12.20 4.85
CA VAL A 536 -2.06 -12.51 3.72
C VAL A 536 -1.17 -13.71 4.03
N CYS A 537 -0.27 -13.60 5.01
CA CYS A 537 0.43 -14.75 5.59
C CYS A 537 1.01 -14.40 6.97
N GLY A 538 1.26 -15.42 7.78
CA GLY A 538 1.86 -15.25 9.11
C GLY A 538 3.24 -14.61 9.03
N LEU A 539 4.11 -15.14 8.18
CA LEU A 539 5.52 -14.73 8.09
C LEU A 539 5.85 -14.28 6.66
N PHE A 540 6.48 -13.11 6.48
CA PHE A 540 6.83 -12.62 5.15
C PHE A 540 8.28 -12.12 5.07
N ASN A 541 9.03 -12.72 4.15
CA ASN A 541 10.37 -12.30 3.75
C ASN A 541 10.31 -11.61 2.38
N HIS A 542 10.26 -10.29 2.37
CA HIS A 542 10.19 -9.51 1.15
C HIS A 542 11.57 -8.96 0.80
N GLU A 543 12.13 -9.45 -0.31
CA GLU A 543 13.46 -9.10 -0.81
C GLU A 543 14.60 -9.31 0.21
N GLY A 544 14.37 -10.01 1.31
CA GLY A 544 15.35 -10.19 2.38
C GLY A 544 16.24 -11.43 2.23
N ARG A 545 17.38 -11.44 2.92
CA ARG A 545 18.37 -12.55 2.94
C ARG A 545 19.02 -12.74 4.31
N ASP A 546 19.60 -13.91 4.52
CA ASP A 546 20.22 -14.37 5.77
C ASP A 546 19.23 -14.42 6.97
N ASN A 547 17.93 -14.43 6.69
CA ASN A 547 16.88 -14.49 7.70
C ASN A 547 16.56 -15.95 8.06
N ARG A 548 16.36 -16.20 9.35
CA ARG A 548 16.00 -17.50 9.93
C ARG A 548 14.59 -17.46 10.49
N TRP A 549 13.75 -18.41 10.10
CA TRP A 549 12.34 -18.53 10.47
C TRP A 549 12.11 -19.92 11.06
N GLU A 550 12.28 -20.05 12.37
CA GLU A 550 12.42 -21.34 13.02
C GLU A 550 11.46 -21.49 14.20
N ASN A 551 10.98 -22.71 14.46
CA ASN A 551 10.25 -23.03 15.68
C ASN A 551 8.95 -22.22 15.91
N ASN A 552 8.37 -21.61 14.87
CA ASN A 552 7.14 -20.83 14.99
C ASN A 552 5.90 -21.72 14.87
N ILE A 553 4.78 -21.28 15.45
CA ILE A 553 3.45 -21.89 15.29
C ILE A 553 2.60 -20.93 14.45
N ILE A 554 2.10 -21.39 13.31
CA ILE A 554 1.23 -20.62 12.42
C ILE A 554 -0.09 -21.36 12.23
N VAL A 555 -1.19 -20.67 12.47
CA VAL A 555 -2.53 -21.28 12.55
C VAL A 555 -3.51 -20.57 11.63
N ASP A 556 -4.20 -21.34 10.80
CA ASP A 556 -5.36 -20.90 10.00
C ASP A 556 -5.12 -19.70 9.06
N CYS A 557 -3.88 -19.50 8.64
CA CYS A 557 -3.48 -18.54 7.61
C CYS A 557 -2.34 -19.12 6.75
N PRO A 558 -2.11 -18.58 5.53
CA PRO A 558 -0.92 -18.95 4.78
C PRO A 558 0.33 -18.75 5.65
N ALA A 559 1.19 -19.77 5.71
CA ALA A 559 2.23 -19.81 6.72
C ALA A 559 3.36 -18.83 6.40
N PHE A 560 3.83 -18.86 5.16
CA PHE A 560 5.03 -18.15 4.78
C PHE A 560 4.94 -17.60 3.36
N ARG A 561 5.61 -16.47 3.11
CA ARG A 561 5.79 -15.91 1.78
C ARG A 561 7.21 -15.42 1.61
N VAL A 562 7.74 -15.62 0.41
CA VAL A 562 9.04 -15.15 -0.03
C VAL A 562 8.86 -14.50 -1.39
N SER A 563 9.34 -13.27 -1.54
CA SER A 563 9.43 -12.60 -2.84
C SER A 563 10.80 -11.96 -3.00
N CYS A 564 11.41 -12.14 -4.17
CA CYS A 564 12.82 -11.89 -4.39
C CYS A 564 13.05 -11.41 -5.81
N GLY A 565 13.92 -10.43 -6.01
CA GLY A 565 14.32 -9.88 -7.30
C GLY A 565 13.23 -9.06 -7.99
N ASN A 566 12.25 -8.52 -7.26
CA ASN A 566 11.20 -7.67 -7.84
C ASN A 566 11.59 -6.19 -7.85
N TYR A 567 12.50 -5.77 -6.98
CA TYR A 567 12.84 -4.36 -6.76
C TYR A 567 14.36 -4.12 -6.80
N PRO A 568 14.98 -4.15 -7.99
CA PRO A 568 16.44 -4.01 -8.14
C PRO A 568 16.98 -2.67 -7.62
N ASP A 569 16.16 -1.63 -7.54
CA ASP A 569 16.61 -0.32 -7.05
C ASP A 569 16.76 -0.27 -5.53
N LEU A 570 15.98 -1.06 -4.78
CA LEU A 570 16.13 -1.18 -3.33
C LEU A 570 17.42 -1.92 -2.96
N ASP A 571 17.84 -2.86 -3.79
CA ASP A 571 19.11 -3.56 -3.65
C ASP A 571 20.30 -2.61 -3.84
N LYS A 572 20.30 -1.85 -4.94
CA LYS A 572 21.31 -0.80 -5.21
C LYS A 572 21.39 0.20 -4.06
N GLN A 573 20.24 0.63 -3.54
CA GLN A 573 20.18 1.53 -2.38
C GLN A 573 20.88 0.90 -1.15
N SER A 574 20.62 -0.36 -0.88
CA SER A 574 21.20 -1.09 0.26
C SER A 574 22.71 -1.29 0.13
N TYR A 575 23.21 -1.57 -1.09
CA TYR A 575 24.65 -1.65 -1.37
C TYR A 575 25.35 -0.29 -1.25
N ALA A 576 24.71 0.81 -1.62
CA ALA A 576 25.28 2.15 -1.48
C ALA A 576 25.62 2.48 0.00
N TYR A 577 24.81 2.01 0.96
CA TYR A 577 25.13 2.12 2.38
C TYR A 577 26.38 1.33 2.78
N LEU A 578 26.51 0.08 2.32
CA LEU A 578 27.70 -0.74 2.56
C LEU A 578 28.96 -0.07 2.00
N GLN A 579 28.90 0.45 0.78
CA GLN A 579 30.01 1.17 0.16
C GLN A 579 30.39 2.41 0.96
N THR A 580 29.42 3.19 1.39
CA THR A 580 29.64 4.36 2.26
C THR A 580 30.38 3.98 3.55
N LEU A 581 30.07 2.83 4.17
CA LEU A 581 30.78 2.37 5.37
C LEU A 581 32.23 1.95 5.07
N ARG A 582 32.49 1.36 3.89
CA ARG A 582 33.85 1.01 3.44
C ARG A 582 34.69 2.27 3.28
N GLU A 583 34.17 3.27 2.58
CA GLU A 583 34.84 4.56 2.34
C GLU A 583 35.14 5.32 3.63
N LYS A 584 34.19 5.32 4.58
CA LYS A 584 34.35 5.97 5.90
C LYS A 584 35.23 5.19 6.88
N GLY A 585 35.70 3.99 6.52
CA GLY A 585 36.52 3.14 7.38
C GLY A 585 35.77 2.45 8.53
N SER A 586 34.45 2.59 8.63
CA SER A 586 33.63 1.95 9.68
C SER A 586 33.27 0.49 9.37
N TYR A 587 33.51 0.03 8.14
CA TYR A 587 33.15 -1.33 7.71
C TYR A 587 33.85 -2.44 8.50
N ALA A 588 35.06 -2.23 9.00
CA ALA A 588 35.80 -3.22 9.79
C ALA A 588 35.06 -3.59 11.09
N THR A 589 34.45 -2.60 11.76
CA THR A 589 33.63 -2.81 12.95
C THR A 589 32.40 -3.66 12.65
N TYR A 590 31.75 -3.42 11.51
CA TYR A 590 30.61 -4.20 11.05
C TYR A 590 31.00 -5.63 10.66
N LEU A 591 32.12 -5.83 9.96
CA LEU A 591 32.62 -7.17 9.63
C LEU A 591 33.00 -7.98 10.87
N GLN A 592 33.56 -7.34 11.89
CA GLN A 592 33.87 -8.00 13.16
C GLN A 592 32.60 -8.47 13.88
N ARG A 593 31.52 -7.69 13.82
CA ARG A 593 30.23 -8.02 14.46
C ARG A 593 29.39 -8.99 13.63
N TYR A 594 29.39 -8.82 12.31
CA TYR A 594 28.61 -9.58 11.32
C TYR A 594 29.52 -10.09 10.21
N PRO A 595 30.26 -11.19 10.45
CA PRO A 595 31.19 -11.76 9.46
C PRO A 595 30.52 -12.12 8.12
N GLU A 596 29.21 -12.39 8.12
CA GLU A 596 28.43 -12.69 6.91
C GLU A 596 28.46 -11.56 5.88
N LEU A 597 28.67 -10.31 6.30
CA LEU A 597 28.82 -9.17 5.40
C LEU A 597 30.02 -9.31 4.45
N ALA A 598 31.01 -10.16 4.78
CA ALA A 598 32.10 -10.48 3.86
C ALA A 598 31.62 -11.11 2.54
N THR A 599 30.43 -11.70 2.53
CA THR A 599 29.81 -12.30 1.32
C THR A 599 29.10 -11.28 0.43
N TYR A 600 28.94 -10.03 0.89
CA TYR A 600 28.25 -8.95 0.16
C TYR A 600 29.27 -8.21 -0.71
N THR A 601 29.62 -8.80 -1.85
CA THR A 601 30.62 -8.24 -2.77
C THR A 601 30.03 -7.10 -3.62
N ASP A 602 30.90 -6.25 -4.18
CA ASP A 602 30.49 -5.19 -5.12
C ASP A 602 30.16 -5.73 -6.52
N ASP A 603 30.18 -7.05 -6.72
CA ASP A 603 29.83 -7.68 -7.99
C ASP A 603 28.31 -7.62 -8.21
N PRO A 604 27.81 -6.87 -9.21
CA PRO A 604 26.38 -6.81 -9.50
C PRO A 604 25.75 -8.16 -9.85
N ALA A 605 26.55 -9.18 -10.22
CA ALA A 605 26.06 -10.53 -10.43
C ALA A 605 25.72 -11.27 -9.12
N THR A 606 26.21 -10.79 -7.97
CA THR A 606 25.89 -11.33 -6.63
C THR A 606 24.82 -10.51 -5.90
N HIS A 607 24.39 -9.41 -6.51
CA HIS A 607 23.32 -8.51 -6.06
C HIS A 607 21.98 -9.23 -6.25
N HIS A 608 21.68 -10.12 -5.32
CA HIS A 608 20.41 -10.82 -5.22
C HIS A 608 19.82 -10.50 -3.86
N THR A 609 18.67 -9.85 -3.90
CA THR A 609 17.92 -9.46 -2.71
C THR A 609 17.53 -10.66 -1.84
N CYS A 610 17.29 -11.83 -2.43
CA CYS A 610 17.20 -13.08 -1.66
C CYS A 610 18.23 -14.12 -2.08
N ALA A 611 19.11 -14.46 -1.15
CA ALA A 611 19.55 -15.81 -0.74
C ALA A 611 20.85 -15.69 0.09
N PRO A 612 21.12 -16.61 1.04
CA PRO A 612 20.31 -17.74 1.52
C PRO A 612 19.29 -17.38 2.61
N GLY A 613 18.29 -18.23 2.86
CA GLY A 613 17.28 -18.05 3.92
C GLY A 613 16.66 -19.38 4.35
N ARG A 614 16.10 -19.46 5.57
CA ARG A 614 15.65 -20.74 6.15
C ARG A 614 14.28 -20.67 6.81
N PHE A 615 13.35 -21.51 6.37
CA PHE A 615 12.06 -21.79 7.02
C PHE A 615 12.04 -23.24 7.50
N ALA A 616 12.43 -23.48 8.75
CA ALA A 616 12.61 -24.85 9.23
C ALA A 616 12.14 -25.09 10.67
N GLY A 617 11.63 -26.29 10.94
CA GLY A 617 11.20 -26.64 12.30
C GLY A 617 9.95 -25.88 12.76
N ASN A 618 9.10 -25.41 11.86
CA ASN A 618 7.86 -24.70 12.22
C ASN A 618 6.66 -25.66 12.29
N LEU A 619 5.63 -25.27 13.04
CA LEU A 619 4.31 -25.92 13.04
C LEU A 619 3.34 -25.08 12.24
N VAL A 620 2.68 -25.70 11.26
CA VAL A 620 1.64 -25.08 10.47
C VAL A 620 0.36 -25.89 10.66
N TYR A 621 -0.66 -25.28 11.22
CA TYR A 621 -1.89 -25.98 11.60
C TYR A 621 -3.11 -25.32 10.96
N TYR A 622 -3.87 -26.12 10.23
CA TYR A 622 -5.15 -25.72 9.67
C TYR A 622 -6.27 -26.50 10.33
N SER A 623 -7.30 -25.80 10.76
CA SER A 623 -8.57 -26.36 11.19
C SER A 623 -9.59 -26.32 10.05
N ALA A 624 -10.67 -27.10 10.16
CA ALA A 624 -11.72 -27.14 9.15
C ALA A 624 -12.46 -25.80 8.99
N ASP A 625 -12.67 -25.10 10.11
CA ASP A 625 -13.45 -23.87 10.17
C ASP A 625 -12.58 -22.61 10.21
N GLY A 626 -11.41 -22.68 10.84
CA GLY A 626 -10.49 -21.56 10.92
C GLY A 626 -9.97 -21.17 9.53
N GLY A 627 -9.85 -19.86 9.31
CA GLY A 627 -9.42 -19.31 8.02
C GLY A 627 -10.36 -19.59 6.84
N ARG A 628 -11.57 -20.15 7.07
CA ARG A 628 -12.54 -20.47 6.00
C ARG A 628 -12.84 -19.25 5.14
N TRP A 629 -12.99 -18.07 5.76
CA TRP A 629 -13.24 -16.83 5.03
C TRP A 629 -12.09 -16.47 4.07
N LEU A 630 -10.82 -16.75 4.42
CA LEU A 630 -9.69 -16.56 3.50
C LEU A 630 -9.79 -17.53 2.32
N ARG A 631 -10.13 -18.79 2.59
CA ARG A 631 -10.24 -19.83 1.55
C ARG A 631 -11.35 -19.51 0.58
N GLU A 632 -12.51 -19.08 1.06
CA GLU A 632 -13.61 -18.66 0.18
C GLU A 632 -13.23 -17.42 -0.65
N ARG A 633 -12.59 -16.42 -0.04
CA ARG A 633 -12.08 -15.24 -0.75
C ARG A 633 -11.07 -15.61 -1.85
N ASN A 634 -10.24 -16.63 -1.62
CA ASN A 634 -9.17 -17.05 -2.54
C ASN A 634 -9.47 -18.36 -3.28
N LYS A 635 -10.74 -18.79 -3.33
CA LYS A 635 -11.12 -20.13 -3.80
C LYS A 635 -10.59 -20.45 -5.19
N ALA A 636 -10.66 -19.48 -6.11
CA ALA A 636 -10.12 -19.63 -7.46
C ALA A 636 -8.59 -19.69 -7.45
N ALA A 637 -7.94 -18.75 -6.76
CA ALA A 637 -6.48 -18.65 -6.72
C ALA A 637 -5.80 -19.86 -6.05
N TRP A 638 -6.48 -20.51 -5.11
CA TRP A 638 -5.96 -21.66 -4.36
C TRP A 638 -6.56 -22.99 -4.83
N ALA A 639 -7.30 -22.99 -5.94
CA ALA A 639 -7.99 -24.18 -6.48
C ALA A 639 -8.80 -24.92 -5.39
N GLY A 640 -9.51 -24.17 -4.54
CA GLY A 640 -10.32 -24.67 -3.43
C GLY A 640 -9.55 -25.21 -2.21
N GLY A 641 -8.22 -25.10 -2.19
CA GLY A 641 -7.38 -25.58 -1.09
C GLY A 641 -6.94 -24.51 -0.09
N GLN A 642 -5.94 -24.87 0.71
CA GLN A 642 -5.28 -23.99 1.68
C GLN A 642 -3.84 -23.72 1.26
N LEU A 643 -3.51 -22.45 1.00
CA LEU A 643 -2.15 -22.04 0.69
C LEU A 643 -1.27 -22.15 1.96
N VAL A 644 -0.13 -22.83 1.83
CA VAL A 644 0.88 -23.02 2.88
C VAL A 644 2.04 -22.06 2.66
N TRP A 645 2.68 -22.15 1.49
CA TRP A 645 3.86 -21.37 1.17
C TRP A 645 3.74 -20.73 -0.22
N THR A 646 4.30 -19.53 -0.35
CA THR A 646 4.50 -18.85 -1.63
C THR A 646 5.96 -18.47 -1.80
N PHE A 647 6.56 -18.84 -2.93
CA PHE A 647 7.86 -18.37 -3.38
C PHE A 647 7.73 -17.68 -4.73
N SER A 648 8.31 -16.49 -4.88
CA SER A 648 8.46 -15.80 -6.16
C SER A 648 9.86 -15.21 -6.31
N GLY A 649 10.66 -15.75 -7.23
CA GLY A 649 12.05 -15.33 -7.42
C GLY A 649 12.73 -16.03 -8.58
N SER A 650 14.05 -15.85 -8.71
CA SER A 650 14.88 -16.57 -9.69
C SER A 650 15.23 -17.99 -9.22
N GLN A 651 15.66 -18.85 -10.15
CA GLN A 651 16.13 -20.20 -9.81
C GLN A 651 17.29 -20.21 -8.78
N PRO A 652 18.33 -19.35 -8.90
CA PRO A 652 19.39 -19.29 -7.88
C PRO A 652 18.88 -18.86 -6.50
N ALA A 653 17.97 -17.89 -6.44
CA ALA A 653 17.37 -17.44 -5.18
C ALA A 653 16.59 -18.58 -4.51
N PHE A 654 15.85 -19.36 -5.31
CA PHE A 654 15.16 -20.54 -4.81
C PHE A 654 16.15 -21.59 -4.30
N ALA A 655 17.25 -21.83 -5.01
CA ALA A 655 18.29 -22.79 -4.62
C ALA A 655 18.87 -22.49 -3.21
N GLY A 656 19.07 -21.23 -2.87
CA GLY A 656 19.57 -20.80 -1.55
C GLY A 656 18.54 -20.78 -0.42
N PHE A 657 17.27 -21.09 -0.70
CA PHE A 657 16.21 -21.13 0.31
C PHE A 657 15.91 -22.56 0.78
N GLU A 658 15.73 -22.75 2.09
CA GLU A 658 15.43 -24.03 2.73
C GLU A 658 13.99 -24.05 3.30
N PHE A 659 13.26 -25.14 3.07
CA PHE A 659 11.97 -25.46 3.69
C PHE A 659 12.01 -26.89 4.23
N ASP A 660 12.35 -27.09 5.51
CA ASP A 660 12.57 -28.47 6.00
C ASP A 660 12.17 -28.67 7.46
N ARG A 661 11.93 -29.93 7.84
CA ARG A 661 11.60 -30.34 9.23
C ARG A 661 10.37 -29.64 9.82
N ASN A 662 9.44 -29.20 8.98
CA ASN A 662 8.20 -28.58 9.44
C ASN A 662 7.17 -29.68 9.80
N CYS A 663 6.27 -29.40 10.74
CA CYS A 663 5.09 -30.24 10.99
C CYS A 663 3.88 -29.50 10.45
N VAL A 664 3.30 -30.00 9.35
CA VAL A 664 2.15 -29.38 8.68
C VAL A 664 0.92 -30.26 8.92
N TYR A 665 -0.18 -29.65 9.31
CA TYR A 665 -1.46 -30.33 9.52
C TYR A 665 -2.58 -29.62 8.79
N ALA A 666 -3.42 -30.40 8.09
CA ALA A 666 -4.74 -30.00 7.63
C ALA A 666 -5.69 -31.20 7.74
N PRO A 667 -7.02 -30.95 7.86
CA PRO A 667 -8.03 -32.00 7.72
C PRO A 667 -7.88 -32.74 6.38
N PRO A 668 -8.21 -34.05 6.30
CA PRO A 668 -8.03 -34.85 5.09
C PRO A 668 -8.74 -34.31 3.84
N ASP A 669 -9.83 -33.57 4.02
CA ASP A 669 -10.64 -32.95 2.97
C ASP A 669 -10.17 -31.55 2.57
N LEU A 670 -9.14 -31.01 3.24
CA LEU A 670 -8.57 -29.70 2.95
C LEU A 670 -7.20 -29.83 2.24
N PRO A 671 -7.15 -29.74 0.90
CA PRO A 671 -5.91 -29.93 0.17
C PRO A 671 -4.94 -28.77 0.39
N LEU A 672 -3.69 -29.09 0.72
CA LEU A 672 -2.60 -28.12 0.86
C LEU A 672 -2.10 -27.66 -0.52
N LYS A 673 -1.71 -26.38 -0.59
CA LYS A 673 -1.22 -25.75 -1.83
C LYS A 673 0.06 -24.95 -1.59
N PHE A 674 0.96 -25.00 -2.58
CA PHE A 674 2.22 -24.28 -2.60
C PHE A 674 2.33 -23.49 -3.89
N SER A 675 2.52 -22.18 -3.80
CA SER A 675 2.67 -21.32 -4.99
C SER A 675 4.15 -21.11 -5.27
N LEU A 676 4.60 -21.53 -6.45
CA LEU A 676 6.00 -21.47 -6.86
C LEU A 676 6.14 -20.73 -8.19
N THR A 677 6.78 -19.56 -8.15
CA THR A 677 7.14 -18.77 -9.33
C THR A 677 8.67 -18.71 -9.45
N LEU A 678 9.20 -19.36 -10.48
CA LEU A 678 10.63 -19.36 -10.82
C LEU A 678 10.81 -18.56 -12.10
N ARG A 679 11.09 -17.27 -11.96
CA ARG A 679 11.15 -16.36 -13.09
C ARG A 679 12.28 -16.75 -14.05
N PRO A 680 12.03 -16.66 -15.36
CA PRO A 680 10.87 -16.02 -16.02
C PRO A 680 9.65 -16.94 -16.23
N GLY A 681 9.64 -18.16 -15.68
CA GLY A 681 8.50 -19.07 -15.76
C GLY A 681 7.25 -18.56 -15.05
N ALA A 682 6.09 -19.05 -15.49
CA ALA A 682 4.80 -18.75 -14.89
C ALA A 682 4.66 -19.35 -13.48
N ALA A 683 3.76 -18.78 -12.67
CA ALA A 683 3.42 -19.32 -11.36
C ALA A 683 2.82 -20.73 -11.51
N ARG A 684 3.29 -21.66 -10.67
CA ARG A 684 2.78 -23.03 -10.56
C ARG A 684 2.16 -23.22 -9.18
N LEU A 685 0.97 -23.81 -9.15
CA LEU A 685 0.33 -24.21 -7.90
C LEU A 685 0.53 -25.71 -7.70
N LEU A 686 1.32 -26.07 -6.70
CA LEU A 686 1.73 -27.44 -6.39
C LEU A 686 0.91 -28.00 -5.23
N ASP A 687 0.68 -29.30 -5.24
CA ASP A 687 0.30 -30.05 -4.02
C ASP A 687 1.54 -30.41 -3.18
N TRP A 688 1.33 -31.15 -2.09
CA TRP A 688 2.37 -31.55 -1.15
C TRP A 688 3.46 -32.43 -1.80
N ASP A 689 3.09 -33.40 -2.62
CA ASP A 689 4.05 -34.33 -3.20
C ASP A 689 4.89 -33.63 -4.29
N GLN A 690 4.23 -32.85 -5.14
CA GLN A 690 4.89 -32.00 -6.15
C GLN A 690 5.81 -30.96 -5.51
N TRP A 691 5.44 -30.46 -4.33
CA TRP A 691 6.28 -29.56 -3.55
C TRP A 691 7.58 -30.27 -3.09
N ARG A 692 7.48 -31.49 -2.55
CA ARG A 692 8.65 -32.28 -2.13
C ARG A 692 9.57 -32.65 -3.29
N GLU A 693 9.00 -32.90 -4.47
CA GLU A 693 9.78 -33.15 -5.70
C GLU A 693 10.69 -31.97 -6.09
N GLN A 694 10.43 -30.76 -5.60
CA GLN A 694 11.33 -29.62 -5.81
C GLN A 694 12.66 -29.74 -5.03
N GLY A 695 12.83 -30.79 -4.20
CA GLY A 695 14.06 -31.06 -3.45
C GLY A 695 14.32 -30.08 -2.32
N LYS A 696 13.28 -29.38 -1.86
CA LYS A 696 13.38 -28.39 -0.79
C LYS A 696 13.04 -28.93 0.58
N ASP A 697 12.31 -30.05 0.62
CA ASP A 697 11.70 -30.61 1.82
C ASP A 697 11.87 -32.13 1.89
N GLU A 698 12.82 -32.57 2.72
CA GLU A 698 13.15 -33.98 2.88
C GLU A 698 12.52 -34.57 4.15
N HIS A 699 12.44 -33.78 5.22
CA HIS A 699 12.18 -34.24 6.58
C HIS A 699 10.88 -33.70 7.21
N SER A 700 10.11 -32.85 6.53
CA SER A 700 8.84 -32.37 7.08
C SER A 700 7.81 -33.51 7.22
N LEU A 701 6.91 -33.37 8.19
CA LEU A 701 5.83 -34.30 8.47
C LEU A 701 4.47 -33.68 8.13
N LEU A 702 3.63 -34.45 7.44
CA LEU A 702 2.19 -34.19 7.37
C LEU A 702 1.51 -34.91 8.55
N ALA A 703 1.38 -34.24 9.70
CA ALA A 703 0.90 -34.87 10.93
C ALA A 703 0.28 -33.85 11.88
N ASP A 704 -0.70 -34.30 12.68
CA ASP A 704 -1.28 -33.51 13.77
C ASP A 704 -0.21 -33.20 14.82
N PRO A 705 0.08 -31.91 15.12
CA PRO A 705 1.04 -31.54 16.15
C PRO A 705 0.59 -31.92 17.57
N LYS A 706 -0.66 -32.34 17.78
CA LYS A 706 -1.25 -32.68 19.08
C LYS A 706 -1.17 -31.53 20.07
N PHE A 707 -1.84 -30.43 19.71
CA PHE A 707 -2.05 -29.32 20.64
C PHE A 707 -2.96 -29.73 21.82
N VAL A 708 -2.87 -29.01 22.94
CA VAL A 708 -3.68 -29.28 24.14
C VAL A 708 -5.15 -28.92 23.91
N ASP A 709 -5.45 -27.70 23.43
CA ASP A 709 -6.81 -27.25 23.11
C ASP A 709 -6.76 -26.13 22.05
N PRO A 710 -6.52 -26.44 20.77
CA PRO A 710 -6.35 -25.44 19.71
C PRO A 710 -7.63 -24.62 19.47
N ALA A 711 -8.81 -25.15 19.80
CA ALA A 711 -10.08 -24.43 19.71
C ALA A 711 -10.19 -23.25 20.70
N LYS A 712 -9.37 -23.27 21.77
CA LYS A 712 -9.22 -22.15 22.71
C LYS A 712 -7.87 -21.46 22.60
N HIS A 713 -7.18 -21.65 21.47
CA HIS A 713 -5.86 -21.10 21.20
C HIS A 713 -4.76 -21.58 22.19
N ASP A 714 -4.94 -22.75 22.81
CA ASP A 714 -3.92 -23.42 23.62
C ASP A 714 -3.06 -24.34 22.76
N TYR A 715 -2.00 -23.76 22.19
CA TYR A 715 -1.08 -24.43 21.28
C TYR A 715 0.12 -25.09 21.99
N ARG A 716 0.01 -25.38 23.29
CA ARG A 716 0.99 -26.24 23.97
C ARG A 716 0.93 -27.65 23.37
N LEU A 717 2.08 -28.32 23.31
CA LEU A 717 2.17 -29.67 22.75
C LEU A 717 1.92 -30.74 23.80
N GLN A 718 1.20 -31.79 23.42
CA GLN A 718 1.11 -33.01 24.22
C GLN A 718 2.45 -33.77 24.21
N PRO A 719 2.77 -34.56 25.26
CA PRO A 719 4.07 -35.23 25.40
C PRO A 719 4.46 -36.18 24.25
N ASP A 720 3.48 -36.72 23.53
CA ASP A 720 3.67 -37.67 22.43
C ASP A 720 3.53 -37.02 21.03
N SER A 721 3.60 -35.69 20.98
CA SER A 721 3.55 -34.90 19.75
C SER A 721 4.67 -35.31 18.77
N PRO A 722 4.35 -35.48 17.46
CA PRO A 722 5.37 -35.73 16.43
C PRO A 722 6.33 -34.54 16.26
N ALA A 723 5.88 -33.31 16.55
CA ALA A 723 6.71 -32.11 16.47
C ALA A 723 7.93 -32.17 17.40
N LEU A 724 7.75 -32.71 18.61
CA LEU A 724 8.86 -32.88 19.56
C LEU A 724 9.95 -33.82 19.02
N LYS A 725 9.55 -34.86 18.27
CA LYS A 725 10.48 -35.80 17.64
C LYS A 725 11.22 -35.18 16.45
N LEU A 726 10.61 -34.21 15.77
CA LEU A 726 11.26 -33.39 14.74
C LEU A 726 12.28 -32.38 15.30
N GLY A 727 12.30 -32.17 16.62
CA GLY A 727 13.18 -31.22 17.30
C GLY A 727 12.54 -29.87 17.62
N PHE A 728 11.21 -29.75 17.50
CA PHE A 728 10.50 -28.54 17.92
C PHE A 728 10.66 -28.31 19.43
N GLN A 729 11.00 -27.08 19.80
CA GLN A 729 11.16 -26.62 21.18
C GLN A 729 9.85 -26.00 21.66
N PRO A 730 9.27 -26.48 22.78
CA PRO A 730 8.06 -25.89 23.35
C PRO A 730 8.18 -24.38 23.59
N ILE A 731 7.16 -23.62 23.17
CA ILE A 731 7.07 -22.18 23.40
C ILE A 731 6.70 -21.93 24.88
N PRO A 732 7.37 -21.00 25.59
CA PRO A 732 7.12 -20.71 27.01
C PRO A 732 5.90 -19.80 27.21
N PHE A 733 4.69 -20.32 26.96
CA PHE A 733 3.43 -19.55 27.04
C PHE A 733 3.21 -18.86 28.40
N ASP A 734 3.71 -19.42 29.50
CA ASP A 734 3.63 -18.86 30.86
C ASP A 734 4.39 -17.54 31.03
N LYS A 735 5.30 -17.23 30.10
CA LYS A 735 6.08 -15.99 30.09
C LYS A 735 5.55 -14.95 29.10
N ILE A 736 4.64 -15.33 28.20
CA ILE A 736 4.17 -14.42 27.16
C ILE A 736 3.14 -13.47 27.73
N GLY A 737 3.31 -12.20 27.42
CA GLY A 737 2.44 -11.12 27.84
C GLY A 737 2.87 -10.48 29.16
N PRO A 738 2.05 -9.56 29.66
CA PRO A 738 2.41 -8.80 30.85
C PRO A 738 2.33 -9.61 32.14
N TYR A 739 3.12 -9.23 33.15
CA TYR A 739 3.25 -9.93 34.43
C TYR A 739 3.03 -9.00 35.64
N GLN A 740 2.69 -9.58 36.78
CA GLN A 740 2.49 -8.83 38.02
C GLN A 740 3.80 -8.22 38.52
N ASP A 741 3.83 -6.90 38.69
CA ASP A 741 4.99 -6.18 39.20
C ASP A 741 4.57 -4.95 40.03
N PRO A 742 5.26 -4.59 41.14
CA PRO A 742 4.99 -3.36 41.90
C PRO A 742 5.21 -2.04 41.12
N LEU A 743 5.83 -2.11 39.95
CA LEU A 743 6.03 -1.02 38.99
C LEU A 743 4.95 -1.02 37.89
N ARG A 744 3.84 -1.76 38.05
CA ARG A 744 2.69 -1.64 37.16
C ARG A 744 1.70 -0.57 37.61
N ALA A 745 1.10 0.10 36.62
CA ALA A 745 0.00 1.05 36.81
C ALA A 745 -1.29 0.35 37.25
N SER A 746 -1.53 -0.86 36.72
CA SER A 746 -2.70 -1.69 37.04
C SER A 746 -2.37 -3.19 36.99
N TRP A 747 -3.07 -3.99 37.81
CA TRP A 747 -2.99 -5.46 37.78
C TRP A 747 -4.25 -6.10 38.43
N PRO A 748 -4.83 -7.19 37.86
CA PRO A 748 -4.60 -7.66 36.49
C PRO A 748 -5.02 -6.57 35.48
N ILE A 749 -4.50 -6.65 34.24
CA ILE A 749 -4.96 -5.75 33.19
C ILE A 749 -6.42 -6.11 32.85
N SER A 750 -7.28 -5.10 32.85
CA SER A 750 -8.57 -5.17 32.17
C SER A 750 -8.40 -4.48 30.83
N GLU A 751 -8.50 -5.24 29.73
CA GLU A 751 -8.40 -4.64 28.41
C GLU A 751 -9.53 -3.63 28.20
N ALA A 752 -9.16 -2.46 27.68
CA ALA A 752 -10.09 -1.42 27.27
C ALA A 752 -10.98 -1.97 26.13
N PRO A 753 -12.29 -1.68 26.14
CA PRO A 753 -13.15 -1.95 25.01
C PRO A 753 -12.55 -1.32 23.74
N GLY A 754 -12.52 -2.09 22.65
CA GLY A 754 -11.92 -1.71 21.38
C GLY A 754 -12.25 -2.73 20.31
N ALA A 755 -11.40 -2.87 19.30
CA ALA A 755 -11.59 -3.82 18.21
C ALA A 755 -11.67 -5.27 18.70
N ALA A 756 -11.08 -5.61 19.86
CA ALA A 756 -11.23 -6.91 20.51
C ALA A 756 -12.69 -7.26 20.85
N ALA A 757 -13.57 -6.25 21.02
CA ALA A 757 -15.01 -6.45 21.23
C ALA A 757 -15.80 -6.69 19.93
N LEU A 758 -15.19 -6.51 18.76
CA LEU A 758 -15.83 -6.72 17.44
C LEU A 758 -15.86 -8.21 17.03
N GLY A 759 -15.04 -9.06 17.66
CA GLY A 759 -14.89 -10.48 17.31
C GLY A 759 -14.19 -10.71 15.96
N ASP A 760 -14.31 -11.92 15.41
CA ASP A 760 -13.85 -12.27 14.06
C ASP A 760 -14.75 -11.62 12.99
N PHE A 761 -14.55 -10.33 12.74
CA PHE A 761 -15.35 -9.56 11.80
C PHE A 761 -14.67 -9.39 10.44
N THR A 762 -15.46 -9.56 9.38
CA THR A 762 -15.10 -9.14 8.03
C THR A 762 -15.97 -7.97 7.60
N THR A 763 -15.38 -6.89 7.14
CA THR A 763 -16.09 -5.74 6.55
C THR A 763 -15.79 -5.66 5.08
N GLN A 764 -16.83 -5.49 4.27
CA GLN A 764 -16.71 -4.96 2.91
C GLN A 764 -17.49 -3.66 2.84
N ARG A 765 -16.85 -2.61 2.31
CA ARG A 765 -17.45 -1.30 2.06
C ARG A 765 -17.26 -0.98 0.59
N PHE A 766 -18.25 -0.29 0.03
CA PHE A 766 -18.20 0.15 -1.34
C PHE A 766 -18.50 1.64 -1.38
N PHE A 767 -17.64 2.38 -2.04
CA PHE A 767 -17.94 3.74 -2.43
C PHE A 767 -18.38 3.73 -3.89
N LYS A 768 -19.64 4.09 -4.16
CA LYS A 768 -20.11 4.30 -5.53
C LYS A 768 -19.46 5.56 -6.06
N LEU A 769 -18.83 5.45 -7.21
CA LEU A 769 -18.21 6.56 -7.91
C LEU A 769 -19.23 7.17 -8.87
N PRO A 770 -19.73 8.39 -8.61
CA PRO A 770 -20.61 9.08 -9.53
C PRO A 770 -19.95 9.25 -10.90
N GLY A 771 -20.68 8.94 -11.97
CA GLY A 771 -20.16 9.00 -13.34
C GLY A 771 -19.36 7.77 -13.78
N HIS A 772 -19.16 6.79 -12.89
CA HIS A 772 -18.51 5.51 -13.17
C HIS A 772 -19.47 4.32 -13.11
N GLU A 773 -20.78 4.53 -13.00
CA GLU A 773 -21.76 3.45 -12.83
C GLU A 773 -21.74 2.45 -14.00
N PRO A 774 -21.92 1.14 -13.72
CA PRO A 774 -22.08 0.14 -14.78
C PRO A 774 -23.24 0.48 -15.70
N VAL A 775 -23.01 0.40 -17.02
CA VAL A 775 -24.05 0.66 -18.01
C VAL A 775 -24.94 -0.57 -18.16
N PRO A 776 -26.28 -0.45 -18.26
CA PRO A 776 -27.14 -1.58 -18.58
C PRO A 776 -26.77 -2.24 -19.91
N ALA A 777 -26.66 -3.58 -19.93
CA ALA A 777 -26.37 -4.33 -21.14
C ALA A 777 -27.60 -4.45 -22.03
N VAL A 778 -27.60 -3.65 -23.10
CA VAL A 778 -28.58 -3.71 -24.19
C VAL A 778 -27.91 -4.30 -25.42
N GLU A 779 -28.58 -5.24 -26.08
CA GLU A 779 -28.05 -5.92 -27.26
C GLU A 779 -27.87 -4.97 -28.46
N PHE A 780 -28.82 -4.06 -28.67
CA PHE A 780 -28.80 -3.06 -29.75
C PHE A 780 -29.15 -1.68 -29.21
N GLN A 781 -28.28 -0.71 -29.45
CA GLN A 781 -28.48 0.69 -29.07
C GLN A 781 -28.52 1.57 -30.32
N PRO A 782 -29.70 2.03 -30.78
CA PRO A 782 -29.82 2.71 -32.06
C PRO A 782 -29.21 4.12 -32.09
N ARG A 783 -29.37 4.90 -31.02
CA ARG A 783 -28.89 6.30 -30.92
C ARG A 783 -29.18 7.09 -32.21
N GLN A 784 -28.16 7.67 -32.86
CA GLN A 784 -28.35 8.42 -34.13
C GLN A 784 -28.47 7.52 -35.38
N GLY A 785 -28.24 6.20 -35.24
CA GLY A 785 -28.33 5.22 -36.33
C GLY A 785 -27.22 5.36 -37.38
N LEU A 786 -27.44 4.74 -38.55
CA LEU A 786 -26.49 4.72 -39.68
C LEU A 786 -27.11 5.40 -40.91
N GLY A 787 -27.60 6.63 -40.72
CA GLY A 787 -28.42 7.33 -41.69
C GLY A 787 -27.69 7.77 -42.97
N ASN A 788 -26.39 8.09 -42.88
CA ASN A 788 -25.61 8.52 -44.05
C ASN A 788 -25.32 7.34 -44.98
N VAL A 789 -24.92 6.19 -44.40
CA VAL A 789 -24.69 4.93 -45.10
C VAL A 789 -26.00 4.40 -45.68
N ALA A 790 -27.09 4.40 -44.90
CA ALA A 790 -28.40 3.95 -45.36
C ALA A 790 -28.88 4.76 -46.58
N ALA A 791 -28.66 6.08 -46.60
CA ALA A 791 -29.02 6.92 -47.72
C ALA A 791 -28.23 6.55 -48.99
N LYS A 792 -26.92 6.29 -48.88
CA LYS A 792 -26.08 5.86 -50.01
C LYS A 792 -26.50 4.49 -50.55
N LEU A 793 -26.71 3.51 -49.65
CA LEU A 793 -27.14 2.16 -50.01
C LEU A 793 -28.50 2.16 -50.74
N LYS A 794 -29.48 2.91 -50.22
CA LYS A 794 -30.82 3.05 -50.85
C LYS A 794 -30.76 3.75 -52.21
N ALA A 795 -29.79 4.64 -52.41
CA ALA A 795 -29.56 5.33 -53.68
C ALA A 795 -28.70 4.52 -54.68
N GLY A 796 -28.27 3.30 -54.33
CA GLY A 796 -27.38 2.48 -55.18
C GLY A 796 -25.96 3.06 -55.32
N GLN A 797 -25.54 3.95 -54.42
CA GLN A 797 -24.21 4.55 -54.45
C GLN A 797 -23.17 3.58 -53.87
N GLY A 798 -21.91 3.76 -54.26
CA GLY A 798 -20.80 3.01 -53.67
C GLY A 798 -20.67 3.30 -52.18
N VAL A 799 -20.44 2.26 -51.38
CA VAL A 799 -20.24 2.35 -49.93
C VAL A 799 -18.98 1.59 -49.53
N THR A 800 -18.08 2.27 -48.82
CA THR A 800 -16.89 1.68 -48.21
C THR A 800 -17.14 1.42 -46.73
N VAL A 801 -17.07 0.16 -46.31
CA VAL A 801 -17.17 -0.26 -44.91
C VAL A 801 -15.77 -0.61 -44.41
N ALA A 802 -15.27 0.13 -43.43
CA ALA A 802 -14.03 -0.19 -42.74
C ALA A 802 -14.31 -0.85 -41.40
N VAL A 803 -13.61 -1.94 -41.10
CA VAL A 803 -13.63 -2.60 -39.79
C VAL A 803 -12.28 -2.41 -39.12
N PHE A 804 -12.30 -1.74 -37.98
CA PHE A 804 -11.15 -1.39 -37.17
C PHE A 804 -11.25 -2.07 -35.82
N ALA A 805 -10.58 -3.20 -35.68
CA ALA A 805 -10.84 -4.12 -34.58
C ALA A 805 -9.59 -4.84 -34.05
N GLY A 806 -9.70 -5.40 -32.86
CA GLY A 806 -8.66 -6.18 -32.19
C GLY A 806 -8.94 -7.67 -32.17
N GLY A 807 -7.91 -8.46 -31.86
CA GLY A 807 -8.04 -9.85 -31.45
C GLY A 807 -8.26 -10.85 -32.59
N SER A 808 -8.22 -12.13 -32.23
CA SER A 808 -8.38 -13.28 -33.14
C SER A 808 -9.79 -13.40 -33.72
N HIS A 809 -10.79 -12.77 -33.10
CA HIS A 809 -12.17 -12.73 -33.61
C HIS A 809 -12.33 -11.78 -34.81
N ALA A 810 -11.45 -10.79 -34.95
CA ALA A 810 -11.49 -9.80 -36.02
C ALA A 810 -10.73 -10.20 -37.31
N GLN A 811 -10.24 -11.45 -37.42
CA GLN A 811 -9.48 -11.97 -38.58
C GLN A 811 -10.30 -12.11 -39.89
N GLY A 812 -11.29 -11.26 -40.12
CA GLY A 812 -12.04 -11.19 -41.37
C GLY A 812 -13.20 -12.17 -41.48
N GLN A 813 -13.36 -13.08 -40.51
CA GLN A 813 -14.25 -14.23 -40.66
C GLN A 813 -15.73 -13.83 -40.58
N TRP A 814 -16.14 -13.09 -39.54
CA TRP A 814 -17.52 -12.60 -39.44
C TRP A 814 -17.76 -11.37 -40.33
N THR A 815 -16.74 -10.53 -40.55
CA THR A 815 -16.85 -9.33 -41.38
C THR A 815 -17.10 -9.69 -42.84
N ALA A 816 -16.47 -10.76 -43.36
CA ALA A 816 -16.76 -11.27 -44.69
C ALA A 816 -18.22 -11.77 -44.82
N ALA A 817 -18.76 -12.41 -43.77
CA ALA A 817 -20.15 -12.86 -43.75
C ALA A 817 -21.13 -11.67 -43.73
N VAL A 818 -20.85 -10.65 -42.91
CA VAL A 818 -21.65 -9.41 -42.84
C VAL A 818 -21.57 -8.63 -44.16
N GLY A 819 -20.39 -8.52 -44.77
CA GLY A 819 -20.19 -7.84 -46.05
C GLY A 819 -20.95 -8.50 -47.21
N LYS A 820 -20.88 -9.84 -47.31
CA LYS A 820 -21.66 -10.62 -48.29
C LYS A 820 -23.16 -10.43 -48.10
N TRP A 821 -23.61 -10.46 -46.84
CA TRP A 821 -25.01 -10.22 -46.51
C TRP A 821 -25.45 -8.81 -46.92
N LEU A 822 -24.67 -7.78 -46.59
CA LEU A 822 -24.99 -6.39 -46.93
C LEU A 822 -25.04 -6.18 -48.46
N GLN A 823 -24.15 -6.81 -49.21
CA GLN A 823 -24.15 -6.77 -50.69
C GLN A 823 -25.40 -7.43 -51.26
N ALA A 824 -25.88 -8.50 -50.64
CA ALA A 824 -27.11 -9.17 -51.03
C ALA A 824 -28.37 -8.35 -50.71
N GLN A 825 -28.36 -7.59 -49.60
CA GLN A 825 -29.48 -6.69 -49.25
C GLN A 825 -29.57 -5.47 -50.18
N TYR A 826 -28.42 -4.98 -50.67
CA TYR A 826 -28.35 -3.80 -51.53
C TYR A 826 -27.61 -4.11 -52.84
N PRO A 827 -28.20 -4.92 -53.74
CA PRO A 827 -27.52 -5.40 -54.95
C PRO A 827 -27.17 -4.29 -55.94
N ALA A 828 -27.84 -3.13 -55.85
CA ALA A 828 -27.57 -1.95 -56.69
C ALA A 828 -26.35 -1.12 -56.22
N ALA A 829 -25.95 -1.25 -54.96
CA ALA A 829 -24.81 -0.53 -54.40
C ALA A 829 -23.52 -1.36 -54.55
N LYS A 830 -22.40 -0.71 -54.89
CA LYS A 830 -21.08 -1.36 -54.88
C LYS A 830 -20.49 -1.29 -53.47
N LEU A 831 -20.32 -2.43 -52.81
CA LEU A 831 -19.66 -2.48 -51.50
C LEU A 831 -18.17 -2.77 -51.60
N THR A 832 -17.40 -1.98 -50.86
CA THR A 832 -15.99 -2.24 -50.58
C THR A 832 -15.84 -2.50 -49.09
N VAL A 833 -15.36 -3.67 -48.69
CA VAL A 833 -15.09 -3.98 -47.28
C VAL A 833 -13.58 -3.94 -47.05
N LEU A 834 -13.15 -2.96 -46.26
CA LEU A 834 -11.78 -2.82 -45.79
C LEU A 834 -11.70 -3.42 -44.38
N ASN A 835 -10.84 -4.40 -44.18
CA ASN A 835 -10.62 -5.00 -42.87
C ASN A 835 -9.22 -4.63 -42.38
N SER A 836 -9.13 -3.95 -41.24
CA SER A 836 -7.86 -3.58 -40.59
C SER A 836 -7.78 -4.09 -39.15
N PRO A 837 -7.81 -5.43 -38.96
CA PRO A 837 -7.71 -6.01 -37.63
C PRO A 837 -6.25 -5.99 -37.14
N ILE A 838 -6.07 -6.02 -35.82
CA ILE A 838 -4.76 -6.25 -35.21
C ILE A 838 -4.82 -7.42 -34.23
N HIS A 839 -3.91 -8.38 -34.38
CA HIS A 839 -3.83 -9.59 -33.55
C HIS A 839 -2.37 -10.00 -33.29
N GLY A 840 -2.13 -11.01 -32.44
CA GLY A 840 -0.78 -11.57 -32.23
C GLY A 840 0.10 -10.80 -31.24
N GLY A 841 -0.41 -10.61 -30.01
CA GLY A 841 0.35 -10.03 -28.88
C GLY A 841 0.21 -8.51 -28.72
N PHE A 842 -0.26 -7.81 -29.76
CA PHE A 842 -0.59 -6.39 -29.73
C PHE A 842 -2.11 -6.23 -29.87
N ARG A 843 -2.82 -6.03 -28.75
CA ARG A 843 -4.30 -6.04 -28.69
C ARG A 843 -4.81 -4.75 -28.01
N GLY A 844 -6.04 -4.36 -28.32
CA GLY A 844 -6.72 -3.23 -27.67
C GLY A 844 -6.64 -1.89 -28.40
N SER A 845 -7.33 -0.90 -27.85
CA SER A 845 -7.52 0.43 -28.43
C SER A 845 -6.33 1.38 -28.24
N GLY A 846 -5.53 1.19 -27.19
CA GLY A 846 -4.48 2.11 -26.74
C GLY A 846 -3.50 2.55 -27.83
N LEU A 847 -2.80 1.61 -28.48
CA LEU A 847 -1.89 1.95 -29.57
C LEU A 847 -2.58 1.91 -30.95
N SER A 848 -3.72 1.23 -31.06
CA SER A 848 -4.50 1.23 -32.30
C SER A 848 -5.02 2.63 -32.65
N VAL A 849 -5.28 3.50 -31.69
CA VAL A 849 -5.79 4.85 -31.99
C VAL A 849 -4.84 5.69 -32.87
N PHE A 850 -3.53 5.43 -32.87
CA PHE A 850 -2.55 6.15 -33.70
C PHE A 850 -2.60 5.73 -35.19
N ARG A 851 -2.93 4.46 -35.47
CA ARG A 851 -2.96 3.92 -36.85
C ARG A 851 -4.28 4.20 -37.56
N LEU A 852 -5.32 4.66 -36.86
CA LEU A 852 -6.65 4.87 -37.45
C LEU A 852 -6.60 5.76 -38.71
N GLY A 853 -5.84 6.86 -38.65
CA GLY A 853 -5.63 7.74 -39.80
C GLY A 853 -5.04 7.04 -41.02
N HIS A 854 -3.97 6.27 -40.80
CA HIS A 854 -3.23 5.55 -41.83
C HIS A 854 -4.03 4.36 -42.38
N ASP A 855 -4.45 3.46 -41.50
CA ASP A 855 -5.03 2.17 -41.86
C ASP A 855 -6.47 2.27 -42.39
N VAL A 856 -7.19 3.33 -42.03
CA VAL A 856 -8.64 3.39 -42.25
C VAL A 856 -9.08 4.72 -42.87
N LEU A 857 -8.79 5.86 -42.24
CA LEU A 857 -9.34 7.14 -42.68
C LEU A 857 -8.79 7.59 -44.05
N SER A 858 -7.57 7.16 -44.39
CA SER A 858 -6.97 7.35 -45.73
C SER A 858 -7.83 6.76 -46.87
N HIS A 859 -8.65 5.75 -46.57
CA HIS A 859 -9.56 5.10 -47.52
C HIS A 859 -10.96 5.74 -47.59
N ARG A 860 -11.22 6.81 -46.83
CA ARG A 860 -12.50 7.53 -46.76
C ARG A 860 -13.71 6.61 -46.56
N PRO A 861 -13.80 5.88 -45.44
CA PRO A 861 -14.91 4.98 -45.18
C PRO A 861 -16.23 5.73 -45.01
N ASP A 862 -17.31 5.14 -45.51
CA ASP A 862 -18.68 5.61 -45.25
C ASP A 862 -19.19 5.07 -43.92
N LEU A 863 -18.80 3.83 -43.58
CA LEU A 863 -19.08 3.18 -42.31
C LEU A 863 -17.76 2.75 -41.65
N LEU A 864 -17.52 3.21 -40.42
CA LEU A 864 -16.44 2.74 -39.57
C LEU A 864 -17.01 1.86 -38.45
N ILE A 865 -16.67 0.57 -38.44
CA ILE A 865 -16.96 -0.35 -37.34
C ILE A 865 -15.75 -0.43 -36.42
N VAL A 866 -15.93 -0.16 -35.12
CA VAL A 866 -14.88 -0.22 -34.10
C VAL A 866 -15.17 -1.34 -33.10
N ASP A 867 -14.19 -2.20 -32.84
CA ASP A 867 -14.30 -3.32 -31.88
C ASP A 867 -12.95 -3.66 -31.21
N PHE A 868 -12.74 -3.13 -30.01
CA PHE A 868 -11.59 -3.50 -29.15
C PHE A 868 -12.00 -3.87 -27.73
N ALA A 869 -13.30 -3.91 -27.43
CA ALA A 869 -13.80 -4.02 -26.05
C ALA A 869 -13.38 -5.34 -25.36
N ALA A 870 -13.28 -6.45 -26.11
CA ALA A 870 -12.82 -7.74 -25.59
C ALA A 870 -11.31 -7.77 -25.30
N ASP A 871 -10.55 -6.89 -25.96
CA ASP A 871 -9.10 -6.77 -25.85
C ASP A 871 -8.66 -5.71 -24.83
N ASP A 872 -9.54 -4.77 -24.51
CA ASP A 872 -9.31 -3.69 -23.54
C ASP A 872 -9.52 -4.11 -22.07
N PHE A 873 -9.71 -5.41 -21.80
CA PHE A 873 -10.05 -5.96 -20.47
C PHE A 873 -9.00 -5.68 -19.37
N GLU A 874 -7.75 -5.42 -19.73
CA GLU A 874 -6.65 -5.08 -18.80
C GLU A 874 -6.42 -3.57 -18.70
N SER A 875 -7.11 -2.77 -19.51
CA SER A 875 -6.97 -1.32 -19.51
C SER A 875 -7.89 -0.67 -18.48
N SER A 876 -7.45 0.45 -17.91
CA SER A 876 -8.32 1.27 -17.07
C SER A 876 -9.48 1.84 -17.88
N GLU A 877 -10.64 2.00 -17.24
CA GLU A 877 -11.84 2.56 -17.87
C GLU A 877 -11.56 3.93 -18.51
N GLU A 878 -10.75 4.77 -17.86
CA GLU A 878 -10.35 6.09 -18.34
C GLU A 878 -9.54 6.01 -19.65
N SER A 879 -8.59 5.08 -19.74
CA SER A 879 -7.79 4.86 -20.95
C SER A 879 -8.67 4.40 -22.10
N VAL A 880 -9.54 3.43 -21.86
CA VAL A 880 -10.50 2.93 -22.86
C VAL A 880 -11.39 4.06 -23.36
N GLN A 881 -11.91 4.90 -22.46
CA GLN A 881 -12.72 6.06 -22.82
C GLN A 881 -11.94 7.07 -23.69
N ALA A 882 -10.69 7.39 -23.33
CA ALA A 882 -9.85 8.32 -24.08
C ALA A 882 -9.54 7.82 -25.50
N ASN A 883 -9.29 6.52 -25.66
CA ASN A 883 -9.02 5.91 -26.96
C ASN A 883 -10.28 5.82 -27.83
N ALA A 884 -11.40 5.35 -27.26
CA ALA A 884 -12.69 5.26 -27.94
C ALA A 884 -13.17 6.63 -28.42
N GLU A 885 -13.07 7.65 -27.56
CA GLU A 885 -13.38 9.02 -27.92
C GLU A 885 -12.43 9.56 -29.00
N GLY A 886 -11.13 9.31 -28.87
CA GLY A 886 -10.14 9.69 -29.88
C GLY A 886 -10.49 9.16 -31.27
N MET A 887 -10.88 7.89 -31.38
CA MET A 887 -11.26 7.28 -32.65
C MET A 887 -12.51 7.92 -33.28
N VAL A 888 -13.57 8.16 -32.48
CA VAL A 888 -14.79 8.83 -32.97
C VAL A 888 -14.47 10.25 -33.45
N ARG A 889 -13.68 10.99 -32.66
CA ARG A 889 -13.33 12.38 -32.99
C ARG A 889 -12.46 12.47 -34.24
N GLN A 890 -11.46 11.59 -34.39
CA GLN A 890 -10.65 11.51 -35.60
C GLN A 890 -11.49 11.21 -36.84
N ALA A 891 -12.42 10.25 -36.76
CA ALA A 891 -13.28 9.89 -37.88
C ALA A 891 -14.16 11.07 -38.34
N TRP A 892 -14.84 11.74 -37.42
CA TRP A 892 -15.74 12.86 -37.76
C TRP A 892 -15.02 14.16 -38.08
N LYS A 893 -13.78 14.33 -37.62
CA LYS A 893 -12.90 15.40 -38.08
C LYS A 893 -12.45 15.18 -39.52
N ALA A 894 -12.19 13.92 -39.91
CA ALA A 894 -11.80 13.57 -41.27
C ALA A 894 -12.98 13.67 -42.26
N ASP A 895 -14.15 13.15 -41.89
CA ASP A 895 -15.39 13.31 -42.66
C ASP A 895 -16.62 13.24 -41.73
N PRO A 896 -17.38 14.33 -41.55
CA PRO A 896 -18.55 14.32 -40.66
C PRO A 896 -19.70 13.46 -41.21
N ASN A 897 -19.62 12.93 -42.43
CA ASN A 897 -20.62 12.01 -42.98
C ASN A 897 -20.25 10.53 -42.81
N THR A 898 -19.10 10.20 -42.21
CA THR A 898 -18.77 8.81 -41.86
C THR A 898 -19.59 8.38 -40.67
N ASP A 899 -20.48 7.40 -40.87
CA ASP A 899 -21.19 6.78 -39.78
C ASP A 899 -20.20 5.89 -38.99
N VAL A 900 -20.28 5.93 -37.66
CA VAL A 900 -19.48 5.08 -36.77
C VAL A 900 -20.39 4.08 -36.08
N LEU A 901 -19.97 2.83 -35.96
CA LEU A 901 -20.67 1.77 -35.24
C LEU A 901 -19.71 1.12 -34.24
N PHE A 902 -20.11 1.07 -32.98
CA PHE A 902 -19.42 0.24 -32.00
C PHE A 902 -19.97 -1.19 -32.02
N VAL A 903 -19.07 -2.16 -32.10
CA VAL A 903 -19.39 -3.57 -31.91
C VAL A 903 -18.59 -4.05 -30.71
N TYR A 904 -19.26 -4.73 -29.78
CA TYR A 904 -18.60 -5.25 -28.58
C TYR A 904 -18.48 -6.76 -28.71
N ALA A 905 -17.33 -7.23 -29.17
CA ALA A 905 -17.00 -8.64 -29.09
C ALA A 905 -17.10 -9.16 -27.65
N PHE A 906 -17.53 -10.39 -27.52
CA PHE A 906 -17.62 -11.09 -26.24
C PHE A 906 -16.26 -11.68 -25.87
N ARG A 907 -15.85 -11.39 -24.63
CA ARG A 907 -14.74 -12.04 -23.96
C ARG A 907 -15.30 -13.07 -22.96
N PRO A 908 -14.85 -14.33 -22.99
CA PRO A 908 -15.07 -15.23 -21.86
C PRO A 908 -14.60 -14.57 -20.56
N GLU A 909 -15.28 -14.85 -19.44
CA GLU A 909 -15.18 -14.18 -18.14
C GLU A 909 -16.09 -12.95 -17.96
N TYR A 910 -16.67 -12.39 -19.04
CA TYR A 910 -17.66 -11.31 -18.94
C TYR A 910 -19.07 -11.78 -18.58
N GLU A 911 -19.30 -13.09 -18.41
CA GLU A 911 -20.62 -13.67 -18.17
C GLU A 911 -21.25 -13.09 -16.90
N ALA A 912 -20.47 -12.88 -15.83
CA ALA A 912 -20.98 -12.43 -14.55
C ALA A 912 -21.67 -11.06 -14.63
N ASP A 913 -21.14 -10.13 -15.42
CA ASP A 913 -21.74 -8.82 -15.65
C ASP A 913 -23.00 -8.93 -16.50
N TYR A 914 -22.94 -9.68 -17.61
CA TYR A 914 -24.07 -9.85 -18.51
C TYR A 914 -25.24 -10.62 -17.89
N VAL A 915 -24.98 -11.58 -17.00
CA VAL A 915 -26.01 -12.28 -16.22
C VAL A 915 -26.76 -11.32 -15.29
N ARG A 916 -26.06 -10.32 -14.74
CA ARG A 916 -26.65 -9.22 -13.95
C ARG A 916 -27.35 -8.16 -14.81
N GLY A 917 -27.28 -8.28 -16.14
CA GLY A 917 -27.84 -7.30 -17.07
C GLY A 917 -26.97 -6.04 -17.21
N LEU A 918 -25.69 -6.11 -16.87
CA LEU A 918 -24.74 -4.99 -16.92
C LEU A 918 -23.67 -5.22 -17.97
N CYS A 919 -23.15 -4.13 -18.53
CA CYS A 919 -21.97 -4.13 -19.37
C CYS A 919 -20.71 -4.32 -18.50
N PRO A 920 -19.73 -5.13 -18.94
CA PRO A 920 -18.39 -5.15 -18.38
C PRO A 920 -17.73 -3.77 -18.40
N SER A 921 -16.71 -3.55 -17.57
CA SER A 921 -16.04 -2.24 -17.41
C SER A 921 -15.59 -1.61 -18.74
N ALA A 922 -14.86 -2.35 -19.58
CA ALA A 922 -14.43 -1.87 -20.88
C ALA A 922 -15.62 -1.45 -21.77
N VAL A 923 -16.67 -2.27 -21.83
CA VAL A 923 -17.89 -1.98 -22.61
C VAL A 923 -18.63 -0.75 -22.05
N SER A 924 -18.67 -0.57 -20.74
CA SER A 924 -19.26 0.61 -20.10
C SER A 924 -18.54 1.89 -20.52
N ALA A 925 -17.20 1.89 -20.62
CA ALA A 925 -16.44 3.02 -21.14
C ALA A 925 -16.83 3.39 -22.58
N TYR A 926 -16.90 2.39 -23.48
CA TYR A 926 -17.35 2.59 -24.85
C TYR A 926 -18.78 3.13 -24.92
N GLU A 927 -19.70 2.58 -24.12
CA GLU A 927 -21.10 3.00 -24.11
C GLU A 927 -21.28 4.45 -23.63
N ARG A 928 -20.43 4.95 -22.73
CA ARG A 928 -20.44 6.37 -22.33
C ARG A 928 -19.98 7.30 -23.45
N VAL A 929 -18.91 6.93 -24.16
CA VAL A 929 -18.51 7.64 -25.38
C VAL A 929 -19.63 7.58 -26.41
N ALA A 930 -20.23 6.41 -26.60
CA ALA A 930 -21.31 6.23 -27.56
C ALA A 930 -22.54 7.08 -27.22
N ALA A 931 -22.90 7.18 -25.94
CA ALA A 931 -23.96 8.07 -25.47
C ALA A 931 -23.62 9.54 -25.68
N ARG A 932 -22.38 9.97 -25.39
CA ARG A 932 -21.92 11.35 -25.56
C ARG A 932 -22.02 11.84 -27.01
N TYR A 933 -21.63 10.97 -27.94
CA TYR A 933 -21.53 11.29 -29.36
C TYR A 933 -22.74 10.82 -30.18
N GLY A 934 -23.62 9.99 -29.62
CA GLY A 934 -24.77 9.42 -30.33
C GLY A 934 -24.41 8.24 -31.24
N VAL A 935 -23.27 7.59 -31.02
CA VAL A 935 -22.77 6.45 -31.84
C VAL A 935 -23.61 5.19 -31.57
N PRO A 936 -24.22 4.57 -32.58
CA PRO A 936 -24.93 3.29 -32.40
C PRO A 936 -24.00 2.17 -31.91
N ALA A 937 -24.56 1.17 -31.24
CA ALA A 937 -23.80 0.02 -30.78
C ALA A 937 -24.53 -1.33 -30.91
N VAL A 938 -23.75 -2.39 -31.14
CA VAL A 938 -24.19 -3.79 -31.09
C VAL A 938 -23.37 -4.55 -30.05
N ASN A 939 -24.04 -5.05 -29.01
CA ASN A 939 -23.42 -5.79 -27.92
C ASN A 939 -23.60 -7.31 -28.11
N LEU A 940 -22.56 -7.99 -28.58
CA LEU A 940 -22.62 -9.43 -28.86
C LEU A 940 -22.67 -10.27 -27.58
N GLY A 941 -22.02 -9.80 -26.51
CA GLY A 941 -21.94 -10.50 -25.24
C GLY A 941 -23.30 -10.72 -24.57
N ARG A 942 -24.24 -9.79 -24.77
CA ARG A 942 -25.59 -9.90 -24.22
C ARG A 942 -26.33 -11.14 -24.72
N ARG A 943 -26.38 -11.34 -26.05
CA ARG A 943 -27.06 -12.49 -26.67
C ARG A 943 -26.35 -13.80 -26.35
N LEU A 944 -25.02 -13.83 -26.46
CA LEU A 944 -24.24 -15.05 -26.21
C LEU A 944 -24.40 -15.54 -24.77
N THR A 945 -24.34 -14.64 -23.79
CA THR A 945 -24.52 -15.00 -22.38
C THR A 945 -25.95 -15.46 -22.11
N GLN A 946 -26.95 -14.83 -22.73
CA GLN A 946 -28.34 -15.30 -22.65
C GLN A 946 -28.48 -16.72 -23.21
N MET A 947 -27.94 -17.00 -24.40
CA MET A 947 -27.97 -18.33 -25.00
C MET A 947 -27.26 -19.37 -24.13
N ALA A 948 -26.13 -19.02 -23.52
CA ALA A 948 -25.41 -19.90 -22.61
C ALA A 948 -26.23 -20.22 -21.35
N ARG A 949 -26.86 -19.20 -20.74
CA ARG A 949 -27.75 -19.36 -19.58
C ARG A 949 -28.97 -20.23 -19.89
N GLU A 950 -29.51 -20.12 -21.10
CA GLU A 950 -30.62 -20.94 -21.59
C GLU A 950 -30.20 -22.37 -22.01
N GLY A 951 -28.91 -22.71 -21.89
CA GLY A 951 -28.38 -24.02 -22.29
C GLY A 951 -28.28 -24.23 -23.80
N LYS A 952 -28.38 -23.16 -24.61
CA LYS A 952 -28.34 -23.21 -26.09
C LYS A 952 -26.94 -23.03 -26.67
N LEU A 953 -25.98 -22.63 -25.85
CA LEU A 953 -24.59 -22.35 -26.25
C LEU A 953 -23.65 -22.84 -25.15
N THR A 954 -22.53 -23.44 -25.52
CA THR A 954 -21.41 -23.65 -24.61
C THR A 954 -20.37 -22.56 -24.87
N ILE A 955 -20.01 -21.76 -23.86
CA ILE A 955 -19.04 -20.67 -24.05
C ILE A 955 -17.66 -21.26 -24.38
N LYS A 956 -17.12 -22.12 -23.51
CA LYS A 956 -15.79 -22.72 -23.66
C LYS A 956 -15.88 -24.23 -23.53
N ALA A 957 -15.35 -24.96 -24.51
CA ALA A 957 -15.16 -26.41 -24.45
C ALA A 957 -13.91 -26.79 -25.25
N ASP A 958 -13.05 -27.64 -24.68
CA ASP A 958 -11.90 -28.18 -25.42
C ASP A 958 -12.32 -29.03 -26.64
N ALA A 959 -11.37 -29.45 -27.46
CA ALA A 959 -11.67 -30.16 -28.70
C ALA A 959 -12.46 -31.48 -28.48
N GLU A 960 -12.17 -32.19 -27.40
CA GLU A 960 -12.82 -33.45 -27.07
C GLU A 960 -14.26 -33.22 -26.58
N SER A 961 -14.46 -32.25 -25.70
CA SER A 961 -15.76 -31.83 -25.17
C SER A 961 -16.62 -31.19 -26.25
N GLN A 962 -16.00 -30.44 -27.17
CA GLN A 962 -16.67 -29.88 -28.33
C GLN A 962 -17.20 -30.97 -29.27
N ALA A 963 -16.41 -32.02 -29.54
CA ALA A 963 -16.83 -33.14 -30.38
C ALA A 963 -18.02 -33.92 -29.78
N LYS A 964 -18.20 -33.85 -28.46
CA LYS A 964 -19.28 -34.50 -27.71
C LYS A 964 -20.45 -33.55 -27.40
N SER A 965 -20.36 -32.27 -27.76
CA SER A 965 -21.36 -31.25 -27.43
C SER A 965 -22.59 -31.38 -28.32
N ASP A 966 -23.78 -31.38 -27.71
CA ASP A 966 -25.08 -31.34 -28.39
C ASP A 966 -25.48 -29.94 -28.88
N ARG A 967 -24.68 -28.93 -28.53
CA ARG A 967 -24.92 -27.51 -28.77
C ARG A 967 -23.68 -26.81 -29.35
N PRO A 968 -23.82 -25.68 -30.05
CA PRO A 968 -22.68 -24.94 -30.56
C PRO A 968 -21.72 -24.53 -29.43
N VAL A 969 -20.43 -24.56 -29.74
CA VAL A 969 -19.35 -24.11 -28.84
C VAL A 969 -18.82 -22.78 -29.36
N PHE A 970 -18.76 -21.75 -28.53
CA PHE A 970 -18.33 -20.42 -28.94
C PHE A 970 -16.80 -20.33 -29.12
N THR A 971 -16.01 -20.79 -28.15
CA THR A 971 -14.54 -20.84 -28.22
C THR A 971 -13.98 -22.15 -27.66
N LYS A 972 -12.82 -22.57 -28.18
CA LYS A 972 -12.14 -23.78 -27.71
C LYS A 972 -11.15 -23.51 -26.56
N ASP A 973 -10.53 -22.33 -26.57
CA ASP A 973 -9.39 -22.00 -25.70
C ASP A 973 -9.59 -20.68 -24.95
N GLY A 974 -10.67 -19.93 -25.24
CA GLY A 974 -10.92 -18.61 -24.68
C GLY A 974 -10.40 -17.47 -25.57
N VAL A 975 -9.71 -17.80 -26.67
CA VAL A 975 -9.04 -16.85 -27.55
C VAL A 975 -9.60 -16.91 -28.97
N TYR A 976 -9.69 -18.10 -29.54
CA TYR A 976 -10.16 -18.29 -30.91
C TYR A 976 -11.65 -18.66 -30.93
N VAL A 977 -12.41 -17.90 -31.71
CA VAL A 977 -13.83 -18.15 -31.93
C VAL A 977 -13.97 -19.30 -32.93
N THR A 978 -14.84 -20.26 -32.64
CA THR A 978 -15.10 -21.37 -33.56
C THR A 978 -15.90 -20.90 -34.78
N PRO A 979 -15.99 -21.68 -35.87
CA PRO A 979 -16.88 -21.35 -37.00
C PRO A 979 -18.34 -21.12 -36.59
N ALA A 980 -18.84 -21.84 -35.58
CA ALA A 980 -20.18 -21.63 -35.04
C ALA A 980 -20.29 -20.29 -34.31
N GLY A 981 -19.28 -19.92 -33.52
CA GLY A 981 -19.23 -18.61 -32.87
C GLY A 981 -19.14 -17.44 -33.87
N VAL A 982 -18.40 -17.61 -34.96
CA VAL A 982 -18.32 -16.63 -36.07
C VAL A 982 -19.69 -16.42 -36.72
N GLN A 983 -20.43 -17.50 -36.97
CA GLN A 983 -21.79 -17.42 -37.51
C GLN A 983 -22.74 -16.72 -36.54
N LEU A 984 -22.64 -16.99 -35.24
CA LEU A 984 -23.43 -16.29 -34.22
C LEU A 984 -23.13 -14.79 -34.21
N TYR A 985 -21.86 -14.40 -34.19
CA TYR A 985 -21.46 -12.99 -34.34
C TYR A 985 -22.05 -12.35 -35.59
N ALA A 986 -21.86 -12.97 -36.76
CA ALA A 986 -22.39 -12.45 -38.00
C ALA A 986 -23.91 -12.26 -37.93
N SER A 987 -24.66 -13.24 -37.41
CA SER A 987 -26.13 -13.17 -37.31
C SER A 987 -26.61 -12.02 -36.43
N ILE A 988 -26.01 -11.84 -35.25
CA ILE A 988 -26.39 -10.76 -34.31
C ILE A 988 -26.08 -9.40 -34.93
N ILE A 989 -24.93 -9.26 -35.60
CA ILE A 989 -24.53 -8.01 -36.27
C ILE A 989 -25.45 -7.72 -37.45
N GLN A 990 -25.85 -8.72 -38.23
CA GLN A 990 -26.81 -8.55 -39.33
C GLN A 990 -28.18 -8.08 -38.83
N GLU A 991 -28.68 -8.67 -37.74
CA GLU A 991 -29.91 -8.22 -37.06
C GLU A 991 -29.81 -6.77 -36.59
N GLY A 992 -28.69 -6.40 -35.97
CA GLY A 992 -28.40 -5.04 -35.52
C GLY A 992 -28.34 -4.05 -36.67
N LEU A 993 -27.49 -4.30 -37.67
CA LEU A 993 -27.33 -3.46 -38.85
C LEU A 993 -28.66 -3.25 -39.60
N SER A 994 -29.49 -4.28 -39.72
CA SER A 994 -30.81 -4.17 -40.35
C SER A 994 -31.68 -3.09 -39.68
N LYS A 995 -31.70 -3.07 -38.34
CA LYS A 995 -32.44 -2.07 -37.56
C LYS A 995 -31.81 -0.69 -37.67
N LEU A 996 -30.49 -0.60 -37.49
CA LEU A 996 -29.73 0.66 -37.51
C LEU A 996 -29.80 1.40 -38.85
N LEU A 997 -29.83 0.65 -39.97
CA LEU A 997 -29.98 1.21 -41.32
C LEU A 997 -31.44 1.59 -41.64
N ALA A 998 -32.41 0.97 -40.98
CA ALA A 998 -33.83 1.30 -41.14
C ALA A 998 -34.22 2.56 -40.36
N GLU A 999 -33.68 2.74 -39.16
CA GLU A 999 -34.08 3.78 -38.19
C GLU A 999 -33.21 5.05 -38.24
N GLY A 1000 -32.08 5.04 -38.96
CA GLY A 1000 -31.15 6.17 -39.01
C GLY A 1000 -31.62 7.36 -39.87
N SER A 1001 -31.40 8.58 -39.37
CA SER A 1001 -31.62 9.83 -40.11
C SER A 1001 -30.32 10.36 -40.71
N ARG A 1002 -30.33 10.74 -41.99
CA ARG A 1002 -29.16 11.32 -42.68
C ARG A 1002 -28.84 12.71 -42.10
N GLN A 1003 -27.66 12.85 -41.50
CA GLN A 1003 -27.15 14.13 -41.01
C GLN A 1003 -25.62 14.05 -40.79
N PRO A 1004 -24.87 15.14 -40.99
CA PRO A 1004 -23.49 15.22 -40.57
C PRO A 1004 -23.38 15.08 -39.04
N HIS A 1005 -22.37 14.35 -38.57
CA HIS A 1005 -22.07 14.22 -37.15
C HIS A 1005 -21.31 15.44 -36.61
N ALA A 1006 -21.60 15.82 -35.37
CA ALA A 1006 -21.03 16.99 -34.73
C ALA A 1006 -20.04 16.62 -33.62
N LEU A 1007 -18.90 17.33 -33.58
CA LEU A 1007 -17.93 17.21 -32.50
C LEU A 1007 -18.36 18.08 -31.32
N SER A 1008 -18.81 17.41 -30.25
CA SER A 1008 -19.11 18.05 -28.97
C SER A 1008 -17.84 18.32 -28.14
N LYS A 1009 -17.95 19.05 -27.02
CA LYS A 1009 -16.84 19.18 -26.05
C LYS A 1009 -16.37 17.78 -25.61
N PRO A 1010 -15.07 17.48 -25.62
CA PRO A 1010 -14.56 16.18 -25.19
C PRO A 1010 -15.11 15.77 -23.82
N LEU A 1011 -15.46 14.49 -23.69
CA LEU A 1011 -15.83 13.82 -22.45
C LEU A 1011 -14.59 13.58 -21.58
N ASN A 1012 -13.48 13.18 -22.20
CA ASN A 1012 -12.17 13.04 -21.56
C ASN A 1012 -11.23 14.17 -22.01
N ALA A 1013 -10.65 14.88 -21.04
CA ALA A 1013 -9.67 15.95 -21.30
C ALA A 1013 -8.39 15.44 -22.00
N ARG A 1014 -8.06 14.15 -21.85
CA ARG A 1014 -6.92 13.46 -22.47
C ARG A 1014 -7.33 12.55 -23.63
N ASN A 1015 -8.46 12.83 -24.29
CA ASN A 1015 -8.87 12.10 -25.47
C ASN A 1015 -7.75 12.02 -26.53
N MET A 1016 -7.73 10.93 -27.27
CA MET A 1016 -6.67 10.64 -28.24
C MET A 1016 -6.98 11.19 -29.64
N GLU A 1017 -7.65 12.35 -29.75
CA GLU A 1017 -7.99 12.96 -31.04
C GLU A 1017 -6.73 13.31 -31.86
N GLY A 1018 -5.67 13.77 -31.20
CA GLY A 1018 -4.40 14.14 -31.84
C GLY A 1018 -3.44 12.97 -32.09
N ALA A 1019 -3.87 11.72 -31.88
CA ALA A 1019 -3.02 10.56 -32.09
C ALA A 1019 -2.81 10.31 -33.59
N VAL A 1020 -1.57 10.35 -34.06
CA VAL A 1020 -1.24 10.15 -35.48
C VAL A 1020 -0.06 9.19 -35.66
N GLN A 1021 -0.09 8.44 -36.75
CA GLN A 1021 1.03 7.65 -37.26
C GLN A 1021 1.71 8.40 -38.41
N LYS A 1022 3.04 8.52 -38.37
CA LYS A 1022 3.88 9.19 -39.37
C LYS A 1022 4.93 8.23 -39.95
N PRO A 1023 5.25 8.33 -41.25
CA PRO A 1023 6.27 7.50 -41.87
C PRO A 1023 7.68 7.86 -41.39
N ILE A 1024 8.57 6.87 -41.37
CA ILE A 1024 10.01 7.07 -41.16
C ILE A 1024 10.66 7.31 -42.51
N THR A 1025 11.43 8.39 -42.63
CA THR A 1025 12.15 8.73 -43.86
C THR A 1025 13.65 8.49 -43.73
N ARG A 1026 14.35 8.32 -44.86
CA ARG A 1026 15.81 8.09 -44.86
C ARG A 1026 16.59 9.21 -44.18
N GLN A 1027 16.11 10.46 -44.23
CA GLN A 1027 16.79 11.61 -43.60
C GLN A 1027 16.80 11.54 -42.07
N MET A 1028 15.86 10.81 -41.47
CA MET A 1028 15.81 10.57 -40.03
C MET A 1028 16.83 9.51 -39.57
N LEU A 1029 17.47 8.80 -40.50
CA LEU A 1029 18.26 7.62 -40.21
C LEU A 1029 19.77 7.89 -40.39
N SER A 1030 20.56 7.57 -39.37
CA SER A 1030 22.03 7.60 -39.42
C SER A 1030 22.61 6.19 -39.25
N GLY A 1031 23.68 5.89 -39.99
CA GLY A 1031 24.26 4.55 -40.10
C GLY A 1031 23.64 3.70 -41.22
N ASP A 1032 23.95 2.41 -41.19
CA ASP A 1032 23.56 1.45 -42.22
C ASP A 1032 22.13 0.96 -41.98
N TRP A 1033 21.20 1.50 -42.75
CA TRP A 1033 19.79 1.13 -42.75
C TRP A 1033 19.38 0.62 -44.12
N GLN A 1034 18.62 -0.48 -44.13
CA GLN A 1034 18.01 -1.05 -45.31
C GLN A 1034 16.49 -0.91 -45.22
N GLU A 1035 15.87 -0.38 -46.25
CA GLU A 1035 14.42 -0.46 -46.41
C GLU A 1035 14.05 -1.84 -46.93
N VAL A 1036 13.11 -2.51 -46.26
CA VAL A 1036 12.63 -3.84 -46.63
C VAL A 1036 11.12 -3.82 -46.80
N VAL A 1037 10.62 -4.74 -47.62
CA VAL A 1037 9.18 -4.92 -47.81
C VAL A 1037 8.60 -5.57 -46.55
N PRO A 1038 7.63 -4.96 -45.85
CA PRO A 1038 7.12 -5.47 -44.58
C PRO A 1038 6.65 -6.93 -44.63
N ALA A 1039 6.00 -7.33 -45.73
CA ALA A 1039 5.52 -8.70 -45.93
C ALA A 1039 6.63 -9.76 -45.91
N GLN A 1040 7.88 -9.39 -46.20
CA GLN A 1040 9.03 -10.30 -46.15
C GLN A 1040 9.51 -10.56 -44.71
N VAL A 1041 9.12 -9.71 -43.75
CA VAL A 1041 9.53 -9.81 -42.34
C VAL A 1041 8.40 -10.33 -41.47
N VAL A 1042 7.23 -9.69 -41.52
CA VAL A 1042 6.08 -10.01 -40.65
C VAL A 1042 4.97 -10.81 -41.33
N GLY A 1043 5.14 -11.15 -42.61
CA GLY A 1043 4.09 -11.80 -43.40
C GLY A 1043 3.00 -10.83 -43.87
N SER A 1044 2.07 -11.34 -44.68
CA SER A 1044 0.98 -10.57 -45.30
C SER A 1044 -0.03 -10.01 -44.30
N ASP A 1045 -0.16 -10.67 -43.14
CA ASP A 1045 -1.22 -10.35 -42.17
C ASP A 1045 -0.98 -9.00 -41.48
N PHE A 1046 0.28 -8.54 -41.44
CA PHE A 1046 0.67 -7.31 -40.76
C PHE A 1046 1.33 -6.28 -41.67
N SER A 1047 1.57 -6.61 -42.94
CA SER A 1047 2.30 -5.73 -43.86
C SER A 1047 1.58 -4.41 -44.13
N ASN A 1048 0.25 -4.41 -44.03
CA ASN A 1048 -0.58 -3.26 -44.40
C ASN A 1048 -0.58 -2.13 -43.35
N HIS A 1049 0.04 -2.34 -42.18
CA HIS A 1049 0.14 -1.30 -41.16
C HIS A 1049 1.39 -0.42 -41.29
N PHE A 1050 2.22 -0.67 -42.30
CA PHE A 1050 3.47 0.04 -42.55
C PHE A 1050 3.57 0.47 -44.02
N ASP A 1051 3.91 1.73 -44.26
CA ASP A 1051 4.30 2.21 -45.60
C ASP A 1051 5.62 1.56 -46.08
N GLY A 1052 6.52 1.30 -45.14
CA GLY A 1052 7.82 0.65 -45.33
C GLY A 1052 8.41 0.24 -43.99
N LEU A 1053 9.39 -0.69 -44.00
CA LEU A 1053 10.07 -1.14 -42.80
C LEU A 1053 11.57 -0.90 -42.93
N TRP A 1054 12.16 -0.18 -41.98
CA TRP A 1054 13.59 0.09 -41.94
C TRP A 1054 14.28 -0.89 -41.00
N VAL A 1055 15.34 -1.53 -41.49
CA VAL A 1055 16.09 -2.54 -40.75
C VAL A 1055 17.56 -2.16 -40.68
N THR A 1056 18.12 -2.25 -39.48
CA THR A 1056 19.57 -2.18 -39.29
C THR A 1056 20.05 -3.34 -38.43
N ARG A 1057 21.27 -3.78 -38.69
CA ARG A 1057 22.01 -4.78 -37.91
C ARG A 1057 23.33 -4.21 -37.37
N THR A 1058 23.53 -2.90 -37.53
CA THR A 1058 24.78 -2.21 -37.23
C THR A 1058 24.61 -1.45 -35.91
N PRO A 1059 25.25 -1.88 -34.81
CA PRO A 1059 25.27 -1.12 -33.56
C PRO A 1059 25.74 0.32 -33.79
N GLY A 1060 25.14 1.27 -33.09
CA GLY A 1060 25.35 2.71 -33.26
C GLY A 1060 24.50 3.37 -34.35
N ALA A 1061 23.76 2.60 -35.15
CA ALA A 1061 22.76 3.14 -36.08
C ALA A 1061 21.60 3.80 -35.32
N LYS A 1062 21.11 4.94 -35.83
CA LYS A 1062 20.15 5.82 -35.15
C LYS A 1062 18.95 6.16 -36.01
N LEU A 1063 17.79 6.27 -35.36
CA LEU A 1063 16.66 7.07 -35.83
C LEU A 1063 16.61 8.36 -35.00
N THR A 1064 16.56 9.52 -35.65
CA THR A 1064 16.35 10.83 -35.03
C THR A 1064 15.19 11.55 -35.71
N PHE A 1065 14.20 11.99 -34.94
CA PHE A 1065 13.03 12.69 -35.46
C PHE A 1065 12.57 13.81 -34.52
N GLN A 1066 11.91 14.81 -35.11
CA GLN A 1066 11.25 15.89 -34.39
C GLN A 1066 9.74 15.67 -34.37
N PHE A 1067 9.09 16.07 -33.29
CA PHE A 1067 7.64 16.07 -33.20
C PHE A 1067 7.13 17.17 -32.28
N THR A 1068 5.91 17.63 -32.53
CA THR A 1068 5.19 18.55 -31.64
C THR A 1068 4.10 17.78 -30.93
N GLY A 1069 4.12 17.76 -29.60
CA GLY A 1069 3.13 17.04 -28.83
C GLY A 1069 3.65 16.59 -27.47
N THR A 1070 2.90 15.72 -26.83
CA THR A 1070 3.17 15.32 -25.44
C THR A 1070 3.71 13.90 -25.32
N ARG A 1071 3.67 13.10 -26.41
CA ARG A 1071 4.05 11.69 -26.39
C ARG A 1071 4.54 11.19 -27.75
N ALA A 1072 5.47 10.23 -27.73
CA ALA A 1072 5.98 9.54 -28.92
C ALA A 1072 6.27 8.04 -28.65
N TRP A 1073 5.93 7.22 -29.64
CA TRP A 1073 6.26 5.81 -29.77
C TRP A 1073 6.78 5.52 -31.17
N ILE A 1074 7.42 4.37 -31.33
CA ILE A 1074 7.69 3.77 -32.63
C ILE A 1074 6.86 2.49 -32.74
N PHE A 1075 6.01 2.44 -33.75
CA PHE A 1075 5.34 1.22 -34.15
C PHE A 1075 6.29 0.40 -35.03
N HIS A 1076 6.60 -0.81 -34.57
CA HIS A 1076 7.82 -1.51 -34.98
C HIS A 1076 7.63 -3.03 -34.99
N VAL A 1077 8.68 -3.80 -35.27
CA VAL A 1077 8.62 -5.27 -35.33
C VAL A 1077 9.58 -5.93 -34.34
N PHE A 1078 9.04 -6.83 -33.51
CA PHE A 1078 9.79 -7.75 -32.63
C PHE A 1078 10.21 -9.01 -33.39
N GLY A 1079 11.31 -9.64 -32.99
CA GLY A 1079 11.64 -10.98 -33.46
C GLY A 1079 12.91 -11.58 -32.85
N PRO A 1080 13.35 -12.75 -33.36
CA PRO A 1080 14.51 -13.49 -32.84
C PRO A 1080 15.79 -12.67 -32.71
N GLN A 1081 15.98 -11.70 -33.62
CA GLN A 1081 17.22 -10.92 -33.74
C GLN A 1081 17.12 -9.53 -33.11
N THR A 1082 15.97 -9.11 -32.57
CA THR A 1082 15.83 -7.74 -32.08
C THR A 1082 16.72 -7.47 -30.87
N GLY A 1083 17.34 -6.28 -30.85
CA GLY A 1083 18.41 -5.92 -29.92
C GLY A 1083 17.96 -5.04 -28.74
N ARG A 1084 18.92 -4.42 -28.06
CA ARG A 1084 18.67 -3.34 -27.11
C ARG A 1084 18.77 -2.00 -27.81
N VAL A 1085 17.99 -1.03 -27.36
CA VAL A 1085 18.06 0.35 -27.86
C VAL A 1085 18.28 1.33 -26.73
N LYS A 1086 19.05 2.40 -27.00
CA LYS A 1086 19.14 3.58 -26.14
C LYS A 1086 18.21 4.66 -26.66
N VAL A 1087 17.48 5.30 -25.75
CA VAL A 1087 16.54 6.38 -26.08
C VAL A 1087 17.05 7.70 -25.51
N THR A 1088 16.98 8.77 -26.29
CA THR A 1088 17.34 10.14 -25.87
C THR A 1088 16.26 11.10 -26.36
N VAL A 1089 15.82 12.02 -25.49
CA VAL A 1089 14.83 13.06 -25.83
C VAL A 1089 15.34 14.40 -25.34
N ASP A 1090 15.39 15.39 -26.23
CA ASP A 1090 15.92 16.74 -25.98
C ASP A 1090 17.33 16.72 -25.36
N GLY A 1091 18.18 15.80 -25.83
CA GLY A 1091 19.53 15.59 -25.33
C GLY A 1091 19.63 14.85 -23.99
N VAL A 1092 18.50 14.51 -23.36
CA VAL A 1092 18.45 13.77 -22.09
C VAL A 1092 18.32 12.27 -22.34
N ASP A 1093 19.23 11.49 -21.75
CA ASP A 1093 19.18 10.03 -21.76
C ASP A 1093 17.93 9.51 -21.03
N LYS A 1094 17.12 8.69 -21.70
CA LYS A 1094 15.89 8.07 -21.16
C LYS A 1094 16.07 6.58 -20.87
N GLY A 1095 17.32 6.11 -20.89
CA GLY A 1095 17.72 4.74 -20.58
C GLY A 1095 17.59 3.78 -21.77
N GLU A 1096 17.90 2.51 -21.49
CA GLU A 1096 17.84 1.42 -22.46
C GLU A 1096 16.47 0.75 -22.49
N ARG A 1097 16.10 0.15 -23.62
CA ARG A 1097 14.93 -0.73 -23.77
C ARG A 1097 15.35 -2.03 -24.44
N GLN A 1098 15.00 -3.15 -23.84
CA GLN A 1098 15.19 -4.47 -24.44
C GLN A 1098 14.05 -4.74 -25.42
N GLN A 1099 14.37 -5.06 -26.67
CA GLN A 1099 13.36 -5.35 -27.68
C GLN A 1099 13.18 -6.87 -27.85
N VAL A 1100 13.10 -7.64 -26.76
CA VAL A 1100 12.74 -9.07 -26.81
C VAL A 1100 11.85 -9.44 -25.62
N ASP A 1101 11.03 -10.46 -25.83
CA ASP A 1101 10.07 -11.01 -24.88
C ASP A 1101 9.91 -12.54 -25.11
N PRO A 1102 9.06 -13.25 -24.35
CA PRO A 1102 8.89 -14.70 -24.49
C PRO A 1102 8.44 -15.16 -25.89
N TRP A 1103 7.78 -14.30 -26.68
CA TRP A 1103 7.29 -14.63 -28.02
C TRP A 1103 8.22 -14.17 -29.14
N SER A 1104 9.37 -13.60 -28.82
CA SER A 1104 10.37 -13.13 -29.78
C SER A 1104 11.12 -14.26 -30.49
N TYR A 1105 10.50 -15.44 -30.67
CA TYR A 1105 11.00 -16.53 -31.53
C TYR A 1105 10.36 -16.55 -32.92
N TYR A 1106 9.47 -15.59 -33.20
CA TYR A 1106 8.95 -15.27 -34.53
C TYR A 1106 8.75 -13.76 -34.66
N TYR A 1107 8.67 -13.27 -35.88
CA TYR A 1107 8.46 -11.84 -36.13
C TYR A 1107 7.00 -11.44 -35.90
N ARG A 1108 6.77 -10.35 -35.16
CA ARG A 1108 5.43 -9.83 -34.84
C ARG A 1108 5.43 -8.31 -34.63
N LEU A 1109 4.24 -7.70 -34.67
CA LEU A 1109 4.06 -6.28 -34.36
C LEU A 1109 4.43 -5.96 -32.90
N GLY A 1110 4.93 -4.75 -32.70
CA GLY A 1110 5.28 -4.23 -31.38
C GLY A 1110 5.20 -2.71 -31.31
N SER A 1111 5.58 -2.18 -30.15
CA SER A 1111 5.85 -0.76 -29.98
C SER A 1111 7.06 -0.53 -29.11
N LEU A 1112 7.83 0.47 -29.47
CA LEU A 1112 8.92 1.01 -28.67
C LEU A 1112 8.50 2.38 -28.14
N GLU A 1113 8.38 2.50 -26.82
CA GLU A 1113 8.15 3.79 -26.16
C GLU A 1113 9.39 4.69 -26.27
N ILE A 1114 9.17 5.92 -26.70
CA ILE A 1114 10.22 6.94 -26.82
C ILE A 1114 10.12 7.93 -25.67
N ALA A 1115 8.94 8.55 -25.53
CA ALA A 1115 8.65 9.43 -24.41
C ALA A 1115 7.15 9.59 -24.20
N THR A 1116 6.79 9.77 -22.94
CA THR A 1116 5.45 10.12 -22.49
C THR A 1116 5.53 11.36 -21.61
N ASN A 1117 4.43 12.09 -21.46
CA ASN A 1117 4.31 13.27 -20.60
C ASN A 1117 5.33 14.38 -20.86
N LEU A 1118 5.66 14.62 -22.13
CA LEU A 1118 6.42 15.81 -22.47
C LEU A 1118 5.54 17.05 -22.31
N PRO A 1119 6.11 18.20 -21.87
CA PRO A 1119 5.42 19.47 -21.95
C PRO A 1119 4.90 19.69 -23.37
N PRO A 1120 3.72 20.29 -23.57
CA PRO A 1120 3.32 20.82 -24.87
C PRO A 1120 4.44 21.57 -25.58
N GLY A 1121 4.87 21.09 -26.74
CA GLY A 1121 5.96 21.73 -27.46
C GLY A 1121 6.61 20.84 -28.50
N GLU A 1122 7.68 21.37 -29.08
CA GLU A 1122 8.53 20.68 -30.05
C GLU A 1122 9.63 19.92 -29.31
N HIS A 1123 9.85 18.66 -29.70
CA HIS A 1123 10.83 17.76 -29.10
C HIS A 1123 11.66 17.08 -30.18
N THR A 1124 12.91 16.76 -29.84
CA THR A 1124 13.77 15.92 -30.66
C THR A 1124 14.04 14.60 -29.95
N ALA A 1125 13.69 13.49 -30.59
CA ALA A 1125 13.93 12.15 -30.06
C ALA A 1125 14.96 11.39 -30.90
N THR A 1126 15.76 10.56 -30.25
CA THR A 1126 16.73 9.66 -30.89
C THR A 1126 16.64 8.27 -30.28
N THR A 1127 16.64 7.25 -31.14
CA THR A 1127 16.77 5.83 -30.78
C THR A 1127 18.03 5.25 -31.41
N GLU A 1128 18.88 4.60 -30.62
CA GLU A 1128 20.16 4.02 -31.06
C GLU A 1128 20.20 2.51 -30.80
N LEU A 1129 20.56 1.69 -31.79
CA LEU A 1129 20.78 0.25 -31.62
C LEU A 1129 22.09 -0.01 -30.87
N LEU A 1130 22.04 -0.76 -29.78
CA LEU A 1130 23.22 -1.12 -28.98
C LEU A 1130 23.83 -2.46 -29.41
N SER A 1131 25.13 -2.62 -29.17
CA SER A 1131 25.86 -3.87 -29.45
C SER A 1131 25.56 -4.99 -28.45
N THR A 1132 25.06 -4.64 -27.27
CA THR A 1132 24.72 -5.58 -26.20
C THR A 1132 23.55 -6.47 -26.61
N VAL A 1133 23.79 -7.78 -26.66
CA VAL A 1133 22.77 -8.78 -26.96
C VAL A 1133 21.81 -8.92 -25.77
N PRO A 1134 20.49 -8.86 -25.96
CA PRO A 1134 19.54 -9.08 -24.89
C PRO A 1134 19.48 -10.56 -24.45
N ASP A 1135 18.99 -10.82 -23.23
CA ASP A 1135 18.72 -12.19 -22.80
C ASP A 1135 17.59 -12.79 -23.64
N ARG A 1136 17.89 -13.92 -24.30
CA ARG A 1136 16.99 -14.64 -25.20
C ARG A 1136 16.66 -16.05 -24.69
N SER A 1137 17.04 -16.39 -23.46
CA SER A 1137 16.76 -17.71 -22.88
C SER A 1137 15.28 -18.09 -22.98
N VAL A 1138 14.38 -17.18 -22.62
CA VAL A 1138 12.92 -17.39 -22.67
C VAL A 1138 12.37 -17.63 -24.07
N PRO A 1139 12.59 -16.73 -25.06
CA PRO A 1139 12.12 -16.99 -26.41
C PRO A 1139 12.80 -18.22 -27.05
N ILE A 1140 14.04 -18.54 -26.69
CA ILE A 1140 14.70 -19.77 -27.16
C ILE A 1140 13.97 -21.02 -26.65
N GLU A 1141 13.64 -21.08 -25.36
CA GLU A 1141 12.87 -22.20 -24.81
C GLU A 1141 11.46 -22.27 -25.41
N ALA A 1142 10.76 -21.14 -25.54
CA ALA A 1142 9.47 -21.10 -26.21
C ALA A 1142 9.56 -21.56 -27.68
N ALA A 1143 10.66 -21.25 -28.38
CA ALA A 1143 10.91 -21.74 -29.73
C ALA A 1143 11.09 -23.26 -29.78
N LYS A 1144 11.77 -23.84 -28.78
CA LYS A 1144 11.97 -25.29 -28.68
C LYS A 1144 10.66 -26.00 -28.38
N GLU A 1145 9.89 -25.51 -27.42
CA GLU A 1145 8.55 -26.02 -27.09
C GLU A 1145 7.61 -25.97 -28.30
N ALA A 1146 7.71 -24.91 -29.11
CA ALA A 1146 6.95 -24.77 -30.34
C ALA A 1146 7.49 -25.57 -31.53
N ASN A 1147 8.59 -26.34 -31.39
CA ASN A 1147 9.31 -27.02 -32.49
C ASN A 1147 9.73 -26.07 -33.63
N ARG A 1148 10.13 -24.84 -33.28
CA ARG A 1148 10.54 -23.78 -34.21
C ARG A 1148 11.95 -23.23 -33.97
N TYR A 1149 12.70 -23.82 -33.03
CA TYR A 1149 14.04 -23.33 -32.69
C TYR A 1149 15.06 -23.54 -33.82
N LYS A 1150 15.67 -22.44 -34.26
CA LYS A 1150 16.83 -22.43 -35.16
C LYS A 1150 17.89 -21.51 -34.55
N PRO A 1151 19.07 -22.02 -34.16
CA PRO A 1151 20.09 -21.21 -33.48
C PRO A 1151 20.47 -19.92 -34.22
N ALA A 1152 20.61 -19.99 -35.55
CA ALA A 1152 20.98 -18.85 -36.39
C ALA A 1152 19.96 -17.69 -36.33
N ASP A 1153 18.69 -17.97 -36.03
CA ASP A 1153 17.68 -16.93 -35.91
C ASP A 1153 17.94 -16.03 -34.68
N PHE A 1154 18.71 -16.49 -33.68
CA PHE A 1154 18.99 -15.74 -32.45
C PHE A 1154 20.39 -15.13 -32.40
N GLU A 1155 21.10 -15.09 -33.53
CA GLU A 1155 22.44 -14.48 -33.61
C GLU A 1155 22.37 -12.97 -33.94
N GLY A 1156 23.26 -12.20 -33.30
CA GLY A 1156 23.41 -10.76 -33.54
C GLY A 1156 22.31 -9.88 -32.94
N VAL A 1157 22.30 -8.61 -33.35
CA VAL A 1157 21.30 -7.61 -32.95
C VAL A 1157 20.74 -6.90 -34.18
N ALA A 1158 19.45 -6.60 -34.13
CA ALA A 1158 18.74 -5.90 -35.18
C ALA A 1158 17.71 -4.94 -34.59
N LEU A 1159 17.34 -3.93 -35.38
CA LEU A 1159 16.23 -3.03 -35.09
C LEU A 1159 15.38 -2.88 -36.35
N HIS A 1160 14.07 -3.10 -36.21
CA HIS A 1160 13.09 -2.98 -37.28
C HIS A 1160 12.13 -1.85 -36.91
N LEU A 1161 12.05 -0.80 -37.73
CA LEU A 1161 11.25 0.40 -37.45
C LEU A 1161 10.24 0.62 -38.58
N GLY A 1162 8.96 0.75 -38.22
CA GLY A 1162 7.88 0.94 -39.19
C GLY A 1162 7.41 2.39 -39.27
N ALA A 1163 6.87 2.90 -38.16
CA ALA A 1163 6.27 4.23 -38.13
C ALA A 1163 6.49 4.92 -36.78
N ILE A 1164 6.44 6.25 -36.79
CA ILE A 1164 6.48 7.09 -35.59
C ILE A 1164 5.03 7.40 -35.20
N CYS A 1165 4.65 7.09 -33.96
CA CYS A 1165 3.33 7.41 -33.41
C CYS A 1165 3.47 8.58 -32.45
N VAL A 1166 2.75 9.68 -32.68
CA VAL A 1166 2.81 10.88 -31.82
C VAL A 1166 1.42 11.35 -31.43
N LEU A 1167 1.30 11.85 -30.21
CA LEU A 1167 0.09 12.53 -29.75
C LEU A 1167 0.31 14.03 -29.93
N GLU A 1168 -0.18 14.57 -31.04
CA GLU A 1168 -0.14 15.98 -31.37
C GLU A 1168 -1.17 16.76 -30.55
N GLU A 1169 -0.92 18.06 -30.34
CA GLU A 1169 -1.91 18.91 -29.71
C GLU A 1169 -3.12 19.12 -30.64
N PRO A 1170 -4.36 19.04 -30.13
CA PRO A 1170 -5.54 19.40 -30.90
C PRO A 1170 -5.54 20.90 -31.27
N GLY A 1171 -4.95 21.25 -32.42
CA GLY A 1171 -5.17 22.50 -33.15
C GLY A 1171 -4.66 23.80 -32.51
N ARG A 1172 -3.37 24.11 -32.72
CA ARG A 1172 -2.97 25.40 -33.33
C ARG A 1172 -2.46 25.12 -34.74
N SER A 1173 -3.37 24.84 -35.67
CA SER A 1173 -3.10 24.84 -37.11
C SER A 1173 -4.27 25.47 -37.82
#